data_AF-A0A1T3NPD6-F1
#
_entry.id   AF-A0A1T3NPD6-F1
#
_cell.length_a   1.000
_cell.length_b   1.000
_cell.length_c   1.000
_cell.angle_alpha   90.00
_cell.angle_beta   90.00
_cell.angle_gamma   90.00
#
_symmetry.space_group_name_H-M   'P 1'
#
loop_
_entity.id
_entity.type
_entity.pdbx_description
1 polymer ?
#
loop_
_entity_poly.entity_id
_entity_poly.type
_entity_poly.pdbx_seq_one_letter_code
_entity_poly.pdbx_strand_id
1 'polypeptide(L)'
;MGGFPATAASQPAPPPLIHSPRPHGAVDPERARSFLERFLRETKSPVDPTSRWREIAEQIRDTGTYTHTSAELTWGARVAWRNSARCIGRLYWNSLAVRDRRHVSRPDEVAAQCAGHLRETWRGGRIRPTLTVFAPDTPTGPRVRIWNEQLIRYAGYRRADGTRVGDGRNLGITDLAHELGWRGEGTAFDPLPLIIEGRDGRLRPYALPPDAIREIALSHPEHPGFADLGLRWHAVPAISNMRLEIGGVSYSAAPFNGWYMGTEIGARNLVDADRYDALPAIAALFALDTSSERTLWRDRALIELNRAVLHSFDTAGATITDHHTESARFLRHVEREAEAGRGCPADWSWIVPPVSGALTPVYHRYYDAHDEHTLTPAYVLDEAATRRAAGEVGGSGGDPQLCLIGTIGCYAADMSIDDPESDGRRQRTRRSREAMSDAAVELLLAHGLDGVTVEAVAERAGVTRRTFSRHFAGKEDAILAEFRENTARINDALRARPEAEPPLLAYRTAVADWLAIEYTSGDARLARHLELFRRVDGEPALFGAYQRIRIEAEAESVRVIAARLGVDPDHDPRPAVVVGAGAGTLVAALRAWARAGDPGALPALAARFFDALVGTLADPTGDVHPTSGNTRSTKVVNHP
;
A
#
# COMPACT_ATOMS: atom_id res chain seq x y z
N MET A 1 46.92 -5.51 -54.19
CA MET A 1 47.53 -4.48 -53.33
C MET A 1 46.76 -3.19 -53.52
N GLY A 2 46.33 -2.56 -52.42
CA GLY A 2 45.62 -1.29 -52.45
C GLY A 2 44.71 -1.16 -51.24
N GLY A 3 45.26 -0.60 -50.15
CA GLY A 3 44.56 -0.41 -48.88
C GLY A 3 43.55 0.74 -48.92
N PHE A 4 42.65 0.72 -47.94
CA PHE A 4 41.78 1.85 -47.58
C PHE A 4 42.11 2.31 -46.14
N PRO A 5 41.83 3.57 -45.80
CA PRO A 5 42.65 4.42 -44.94
C PRO A 5 42.20 4.41 -43.48
N ALA A 6 43.14 4.76 -42.60
CA ALA A 6 42.87 5.09 -41.21
C ALA A 6 41.99 6.35 -41.13
N THR A 7 40.75 6.20 -40.68
CA THR A 7 39.91 7.30 -40.19
C THR A 7 40.25 7.55 -38.72
N ALA A 8 40.48 8.83 -38.41
CA ALA A 8 40.92 9.32 -37.12
C ALA A 8 40.01 8.88 -35.96
N ALA A 9 40.64 8.44 -34.86
CA ALA A 9 39.96 8.21 -33.60
C ALA A 9 39.31 9.52 -33.12
N SER A 10 37.99 9.62 -33.24
CA SER A 10 37.21 10.58 -32.45
C SER A 10 37.39 10.21 -30.98
N GLN A 11 37.88 11.15 -30.18
CA GLN A 11 37.89 10.99 -28.73
C GLN A 11 36.49 10.59 -28.26
N PRO A 12 36.34 9.57 -27.40
CA PRO A 12 35.04 9.24 -26.84
C PRO A 12 34.49 10.48 -26.14
N ALA A 13 33.25 10.83 -26.45
CA ALA A 13 32.50 11.78 -25.62
C ALA A 13 32.61 11.31 -24.16
N PRO A 14 32.81 12.22 -23.19
CA PRO A 14 32.86 11.81 -21.80
C PRO A 14 31.61 10.99 -21.48
N PRO A 15 31.73 9.91 -20.70
CA PRO A 15 30.60 9.07 -20.37
C PRO A 15 29.46 9.96 -19.86
N PRO A 16 28.19 9.65 -20.20
CA PRO A 16 27.08 10.31 -19.54
C PRO A 16 27.32 10.17 -18.04
N LEU A 17 27.18 11.27 -17.31
CA LEU A 17 27.33 11.29 -15.87
C LEU A 17 26.52 10.14 -15.32
N ILE A 18 27.20 9.12 -14.77
CA ILE A 18 26.58 8.07 -13.99
C ILE A 18 25.86 8.83 -12.89
N HIS A 19 24.54 8.97 -12.98
CA HIS A 19 23.77 9.48 -11.87
C HIS A 19 23.92 8.44 -10.77
N SER A 20 24.83 8.73 -9.84
CA SER A 20 24.94 8.04 -8.57
C SER A 20 23.53 7.91 -7.96
N PRO A 21 23.23 6.84 -7.20
CA PRO A 21 21.99 6.78 -6.43
C PRO A 21 21.84 8.11 -5.69
N ARG A 22 20.79 8.85 -6.01
CA ARG A 22 20.65 10.22 -5.51
C ARG A 22 20.54 10.16 -3.97
N PRO A 23 21.27 11.00 -3.23
CA PRO A 23 21.20 10.99 -1.78
C PRO A 23 19.77 11.28 -1.29
N HIS A 24 19.43 10.76 -0.10
CA HIS A 24 18.13 10.96 0.55
C HIS A 24 17.73 12.45 0.51
N GLY A 25 16.66 12.80 -0.22
CA GLY A 25 16.15 14.17 -0.32
C GLY A 25 16.71 15.02 -1.47
N ALA A 26 17.49 14.44 -2.39
CA ALA A 26 17.85 15.09 -3.64
C ALA A 26 16.68 15.03 -4.65
N VAL A 27 16.36 16.19 -5.23
CA VAL A 27 15.21 16.36 -6.13
C VAL A 27 15.55 15.92 -7.54
N ASP A 28 14.60 15.23 -8.19
CA ASP A 28 14.63 15.01 -9.63
C ASP A 28 14.24 16.29 -10.39
N PRO A 29 15.11 16.86 -11.24
CA PRO A 29 14.75 17.99 -12.08
C PRO A 29 13.47 17.73 -12.91
N GLU A 30 13.26 16.52 -13.42
CA GLU A 30 12.10 16.21 -14.23
C GLU A 30 10.80 16.18 -13.40
N ARG A 31 10.86 15.72 -12.14
CA ARG A 31 9.70 15.81 -11.22
C ARG A 31 9.38 17.27 -10.87
N ALA A 32 10.40 18.09 -10.66
CA ALA A 32 10.22 19.52 -10.40
C ALA A 32 9.62 20.25 -11.61
N ARG A 33 10.11 19.95 -12.81
CA ARG A 33 9.59 20.49 -14.09
C ARG A 33 8.14 20.09 -14.33
N SER A 34 7.83 18.79 -14.24
CA SER A 34 6.47 18.27 -14.43
C SER A 34 5.47 18.90 -13.44
N PHE A 35 5.87 19.06 -12.18
CA PHE A 35 5.09 19.76 -11.17
C PHE A 35 4.85 21.23 -11.56
N LEU A 36 5.91 21.97 -11.95
CA LEU A 36 5.80 23.37 -12.32
C LEU A 36 4.86 23.56 -13.51
N GLU A 37 5.02 22.76 -14.57
CA GLU A 37 4.17 22.82 -15.76
C GLU A 37 2.70 22.57 -15.43
N ARG A 38 2.41 21.61 -14.55
CA ARG A 38 1.04 21.34 -14.10
C ARG A 38 0.48 22.45 -13.23
N PHE A 39 1.28 22.98 -12.30
CA PHE A 39 0.90 24.14 -11.48
C PHE A 39 0.54 25.34 -12.35
N LEU A 40 1.41 25.74 -13.28
CA LEU A 40 1.20 26.89 -14.16
C LEU A 40 -0.06 26.71 -15.02
N ARG A 41 -0.25 25.50 -15.59
CA ARG A 41 -1.41 25.17 -16.43
C ARG A 41 -2.72 25.21 -15.66
N GLU A 42 -2.81 24.56 -14.50
CA GLU A 42 -4.06 24.45 -13.74
C GLU A 42 -4.42 25.72 -12.99
N THR A 43 -3.43 26.52 -12.57
CA THR A 43 -3.69 27.79 -11.86
C THR A 43 -3.78 29.00 -12.77
N LYS A 44 -3.41 28.84 -14.06
CA LYS A 44 -3.25 29.96 -15.01
C LYS A 44 -2.36 31.06 -14.43
N SER A 45 -1.29 30.66 -13.75
CA SER A 45 -0.37 31.56 -13.06
C SER A 45 0.31 32.50 -14.08
N PRO A 46 0.46 33.80 -13.76
CA PRO A 46 1.14 34.77 -14.63
C PRO A 46 2.68 34.65 -14.57
N VAL A 47 3.22 33.73 -13.78
CA VAL A 47 4.67 33.52 -13.62
C VAL A 47 5.28 33.05 -14.94
N ASP A 48 6.37 33.69 -15.38
CA ASP A 48 7.12 33.26 -16.56
C ASP A 48 7.70 31.85 -16.35
N PRO A 49 7.27 30.84 -17.14
CA PRO A 49 7.72 29.46 -16.98
C PRO A 49 9.24 29.32 -17.12
N THR A 50 9.84 30.09 -18.03
CA THR A 50 11.27 29.97 -18.35
C THR A 50 12.13 30.49 -17.21
N SER A 51 11.82 31.68 -16.70
CA SER A 51 12.52 32.28 -15.57
C SER A 51 12.40 31.42 -14.31
N ARG A 52 11.17 30.96 -13.96
CA ARG A 52 10.97 30.12 -12.78
C ARG A 52 11.69 28.78 -12.88
N TRP A 53 11.72 28.17 -14.07
CA TRP A 53 12.48 26.95 -14.28
C TRP A 53 13.99 27.16 -14.12
N ARG A 54 14.57 28.25 -14.64
CA ARG A 54 16.00 28.56 -14.43
C ARG A 54 16.33 28.66 -12.95
N GLU A 55 15.53 29.37 -12.18
CA GLU A 55 15.70 29.51 -10.72
C GLU A 55 15.68 28.14 -10.01
N ILE A 56 14.70 27.28 -10.33
CA ILE A 56 14.60 25.94 -9.76
C ILE A 56 15.80 25.09 -10.15
N ALA A 57 16.18 25.09 -11.43
CA ALA A 57 17.30 24.29 -11.93
C ALA A 57 18.64 24.71 -11.31
N GLU A 58 18.85 26.02 -11.08
CA GLU A 58 20.00 26.54 -10.35
C GLU A 58 20.01 26.07 -8.89
N GLN A 59 18.89 26.18 -8.16
CA GLN A 59 18.81 25.70 -6.77
C GLN A 59 19.07 24.20 -6.65
N ILE A 60 18.51 23.39 -7.55
CA ILE A 60 18.73 21.92 -7.54
C ILE A 60 20.21 21.62 -7.80
N ARG A 61 20.85 22.33 -8.73
CA ARG A 61 22.27 22.15 -9.02
C ARG A 61 23.15 22.50 -7.81
N ASP A 62 22.83 23.58 -7.12
CA ASP A 62 23.69 24.12 -6.05
C ASP A 62 23.47 23.43 -4.70
N THR A 63 22.24 22.98 -4.43
CA THR A 63 21.84 22.48 -3.10
C THR A 63 21.29 21.06 -3.10
N GLY A 64 21.06 20.47 -4.27
CA GLY A 64 20.37 19.19 -4.45
C GLY A 64 18.86 19.26 -4.26
N THR A 65 18.28 20.43 -3.97
CA THR A 65 16.82 20.62 -3.77
C THR A 65 16.38 22.02 -4.21
N TYR A 66 15.10 22.36 -4.09
CA TYR A 66 14.60 23.72 -4.37
C TYR A 66 13.49 24.13 -3.41
N THR A 67 13.22 25.43 -3.36
CA THR A 67 12.18 26.01 -2.51
C THR A 67 10.94 26.36 -3.31
N HIS A 68 9.80 25.79 -2.90
CA HIS A 68 8.49 26.17 -3.42
C HIS A 68 8.11 27.60 -3.05
N THR A 69 7.43 28.32 -3.93
CA THR A 69 6.69 29.53 -3.52
C THR A 69 5.50 29.17 -2.61
N SER A 70 4.93 30.15 -1.91
CA SER A 70 3.73 29.90 -1.09
C SER A 70 2.54 29.40 -1.92
N ALA A 71 2.41 29.88 -3.17
CA ALA A 71 1.37 29.46 -4.09
C ALA A 71 1.57 28.02 -4.58
N GLU A 72 2.80 27.67 -4.97
CA GLU A 72 3.18 26.31 -5.37
C GLU A 72 2.95 25.31 -4.22
N LEU A 73 3.38 25.66 -3.00
CA LEU A 73 3.18 24.81 -1.82
C LEU A 73 1.69 24.59 -1.54
N THR A 74 0.90 25.66 -1.55
CA THR A 74 -0.54 25.59 -1.26
C THR A 74 -1.27 24.75 -2.30
N TRP A 75 -0.98 24.97 -3.58
CA TRP A 75 -1.58 24.17 -4.65
C TRP A 75 -1.13 22.71 -4.58
N GLY A 76 0.16 22.46 -4.37
CA GLY A 76 0.70 21.10 -4.26
C GLY A 76 0.08 20.31 -3.11
N ALA A 77 -0.05 20.92 -1.93
CA ALA A 77 -0.72 20.34 -0.77
C ALA A 77 -2.20 19.98 -1.04
N ARG A 78 -2.92 20.87 -1.73
CA ARG A 78 -4.32 20.64 -2.11
C ARG A 78 -4.46 19.49 -3.09
N VAL A 79 -3.59 19.44 -4.10
CA VAL A 79 -3.62 18.37 -5.10
C VAL A 79 -3.17 17.03 -4.50
N ALA A 80 -2.26 17.02 -3.52
CA ALA A 80 -1.93 15.80 -2.76
C ALA A 80 -3.17 15.20 -2.08
N TRP A 81 -4.04 16.03 -1.48
CA TRP A 81 -5.29 15.56 -0.91
C TRP A 81 -6.26 15.06 -1.98
N ARG A 82 -6.41 15.81 -3.08
CA ARG A 82 -7.21 15.41 -4.24
C ARG A 82 -6.81 14.03 -4.79
N ASN A 83 -5.51 13.74 -4.78
CA ASN A 83 -4.93 12.48 -5.25
C ASN A 83 -5.01 11.32 -4.22
N SER A 84 -5.49 11.57 -3.00
CA SER A 84 -5.48 10.57 -1.91
C SER A 84 -6.57 9.51 -2.10
N ALA A 85 -6.22 8.39 -2.74
CA ALA A 85 -7.17 7.34 -3.13
C ALA A 85 -7.92 6.66 -1.96
N ARG A 86 -7.35 6.68 -0.75
CA ARG A 86 -7.96 6.17 0.49
C ARG A 86 -8.84 7.18 1.22
N CYS A 87 -9.00 8.39 0.68
CA CYS A 87 -9.78 9.44 1.31
C CYS A 87 -11.15 9.60 0.65
N ILE A 88 -12.22 9.36 1.41
CA ILE A 88 -13.60 9.60 0.96
C ILE A 88 -13.96 11.10 0.92
N GLY A 89 -13.38 11.89 1.83
CA GLY A 89 -13.66 13.34 1.97
C GLY A 89 -13.01 14.25 0.93
N ARG A 90 -12.71 13.76 -0.28
CA ARG A 90 -11.95 14.51 -1.28
C ARG A 90 -12.70 15.68 -1.91
N LEU A 91 -14.02 15.77 -1.78
CA LEU A 91 -14.81 16.87 -2.36
C LEU A 91 -14.34 18.27 -1.90
N TYR A 92 -13.73 18.36 -0.71
CA TYR A 92 -13.30 19.60 -0.09
C TYR A 92 -11.83 19.95 -0.36
N TRP A 93 -11.14 19.22 -1.23
CA TRP A 93 -9.68 19.32 -1.42
C TRP A 93 -9.19 20.77 -1.63
N ASN A 94 -9.94 21.57 -2.39
CA ASN A 94 -9.56 22.95 -2.70
C ASN A 94 -9.80 23.95 -1.55
N SER A 95 -10.50 23.54 -0.49
CA SER A 95 -10.76 24.37 0.70
C SER A 95 -9.66 24.26 1.77
N LEU A 96 -8.67 23.38 1.57
CA LEU A 96 -7.58 23.17 2.52
C LEU A 96 -6.85 24.48 2.84
N ALA A 97 -6.82 24.83 4.13
CA ALA A 97 -6.00 25.90 4.65
C ALA A 97 -4.57 25.40 4.87
N VAL A 98 -3.57 26.10 4.33
CA VAL A 98 -2.15 25.70 4.46
C VAL A 98 -1.43 26.68 5.37
N ARG A 99 -0.92 26.19 6.50
CA ARG A 99 -0.05 26.91 7.42
C ARG A 99 1.40 26.65 7.00
N ASP A 100 1.98 27.59 6.27
CA ASP A 100 3.40 27.53 5.89
C ASP A 100 4.27 27.82 7.13
N ARG A 101 4.95 26.78 7.62
CA ARG A 101 5.89 26.81 8.76
C ARG A 101 7.22 26.20 8.36
N ARG A 102 7.63 26.32 7.10
CA ARG A 102 8.88 25.74 6.59
C ARG A 102 10.14 26.31 7.24
N HIS A 103 10.05 27.45 7.91
CA HIS A 103 11.13 28.03 8.73
C HIS A 103 11.29 27.33 10.10
N VAL A 104 10.27 26.60 10.57
CA VAL A 104 10.27 25.92 11.87
C VAL A 104 10.90 24.54 11.71
N SER A 105 11.94 24.27 12.50
CA SER A 105 12.67 22.99 12.48
C SER A 105 13.06 22.46 13.85
N ARG A 106 12.95 23.28 14.91
CA ARG A 106 13.25 22.85 16.28
C ARG A 106 12.07 22.04 16.86
N PRO A 107 12.32 20.87 17.49
CA PRO A 107 11.24 20.00 17.98
C PRO A 107 10.22 20.67 18.93
N ASP A 108 10.68 21.56 19.82
CA ASP A 108 9.84 22.32 20.74
C ASP A 108 8.90 23.31 20.01
N GLU A 109 9.41 24.00 18.99
CA GLU A 109 8.61 24.89 18.16
C GLU A 109 7.62 24.12 17.29
N VAL A 110 8.01 22.95 16.77
CA VAL A 110 7.12 22.05 16.02
C VAL A 110 5.95 21.62 16.90
N ALA A 111 6.20 21.18 18.15
CA ALA A 111 5.15 20.84 19.10
C ALA A 111 4.20 22.02 19.36
N ALA A 112 4.74 23.23 19.56
CA ALA A 112 3.94 24.44 19.75
C ALA A 112 3.07 24.77 18.52
N GLN A 113 3.61 24.60 17.31
CA GLN A 113 2.85 24.80 16.07
C GLN A 113 1.78 23.73 15.84
N CYS A 114 2.00 22.49 16.30
CA CYS A 114 0.98 21.42 16.33
C CYS A 114 -0.16 21.76 17.29
N ALA A 115 0.13 22.27 18.49
CA ALA A 115 -0.92 22.76 19.39
C ALA A 115 -1.69 23.96 18.77
N GLY A 116 -0.97 24.88 18.11
CA GLY A 116 -1.58 25.97 17.35
C GLY A 116 -2.48 25.49 16.20
N HIS A 117 -2.09 24.40 15.52
CA HIS A 117 -2.89 23.77 14.46
C HIS A 117 -4.27 23.38 15.01
N LEU A 118 -4.30 22.64 16.12
CA LEU A 118 -5.53 22.16 16.75
C LEU A 118 -6.44 23.30 17.24
N ARG A 119 -5.85 24.37 17.79
CA ARG A 119 -6.61 25.57 18.21
C ARG A 119 -7.25 26.29 17.02
N GLU A 120 -6.49 26.51 15.95
CA GLU A 120 -6.95 27.25 14.77
C GLU A 120 -8.01 26.48 13.97
N THR A 121 -7.97 25.14 13.99
CA THR A 121 -8.92 24.29 13.28
C THR A 121 -10.26 24.19 13.98
N TRP A 122 -10.30 24.25 15.32
CA TRP A 122 -11.51 24.06 16.12
C TRP A 122 -12.66 25.03 15.77
N ARG A 123 -12.36 26.33 15.62
CA ARG A 123 -13.31 27.42 15.29
C ARG A 123 -14.71 27.29 15.93
N GLY A 124 -14.75 26.99 17.23
CA GLY A 124 -16.00 26.85 17.98
C GLY A 124 -16.86 25.65 17.51
N GLY A 125 -16.21 24.54 17.13
CA GLY A 125 -16.86 23.33 16.61
C GLY A 125 -16.96 23.28 15.08
N ARG A 126 -16.77 24.41 14.38
CA ARG A 126 -16.76 24.49 12.90
C ARG A 126 -15.40 24.10 12.32
N ILE A 127 -15.08 22.81 12.41
CA ILE A 127 -13.75 22.27 12.07
C ILE A 127 -13.39 22.61 10.62
N ARG A 128 -12.22 23.25 10.45
CA ARG A 128 -11.68 23.59 9.13
C ARG A 128 -10.58 22.62 8.72
N PRO A 129 -10.60 22.07 7.48
CA PRO A 129 -9.50 21.29 6.96
C PRO A 129 -8.23 22.15 6.88
N THR A 130 -7.17 21.71 7.55
CA THR A 130 -5.93 22.46 7.66
C THR A 130 -4.73 21.53 7.53
N LEU A 131 -3.67 22.01 6.90
CA LEU A 131 -2.36 21.39 6.83
C LEU A 131 -1.35 22.35 7.45
N THR A 132 -0.41 21.85 8.24
CA THR A 132 0.79 22.62 8.62
C THR A 132 2.00 21.97 8.00
N VAL A 133 2.79 22.73 7.24
CA VAL A 133 3.98 22.21 6.56
C VAL A 133 5.22 22.73 7.26
N PHE A 134 6.02 21.83 7.82
CA PHE A 134 7.30 22.17 8.45
C PHE A 134 8.46 22.13 7.45
N ALA A 135 9.68 22.36 7.94
CA ALA A 135 10.87 22.39 7.10
C ALA A 135 10.99 21.10 6.23
N PRO A 136 11.29 21.23 4.92
CA PRO A 136 11.45 20.09 4.04
C PRO A 136 12.69 19.27 4.38
N ASP A 137 12.69 18.03 3.91
CA ASP A 137 13.87 17.19 3.89
C ASP A 137 14.90 17.77 2.92
N THR A 138 16.17 17.47 3.16
CA THR A 138 17.29 17.92 2.33
C THR A 138 18.17 16.72 1.97
N PRO A 139 19.16 16.85 1.07
CA PRO A 139 20.09 15.77 0.75
C PRO A 139 20.82 15.14 1.96
N THR A 140 20.87 15.85 3.10
CA THR A 140 21.43 15.33 4.36
C THR A 140 20.39 14.64 5.25
N GLY A 141 19.20 14.33 4.74
CA GLY A 141 18.09 13.76 5.49
C GLY A 141 17.04 14.76 5.99
N PRO A 142 16.07 14.26 6.78
CA PRO A 142 14.93 15.02 7.27
C PRO A 142 15.34 16.11 8.27
N ARG A 143 14.54 17.16 8.36
CA ARG A 143 14.74 18.22 9.37
C ARG A 143 14.06 17.90 10.69
N VAL A 144 12.86 17.34 10.62
CA VAL A 144 12.04 16.97 11.77
C VAL A 144 11.04 15.89 11.35
N ARG A 145 10.69 14.99 12.27
CA ARG A 145 9.62 14.00 12.10
C ARG A 145 8.75 13.95 13.34
N ILE A 146 7.45 13.75 13.14
CA ILE A 146 6.49 13.45 14.20
C ILE A 146 6.23 11.93 14.13
N TRP A 147 6.48 11.22 15.23
CA TRP A 147 6.32 9.76 15.27
C TRP A 147 4.86 9.34 15.43
N ASN A 148 4.05 10.16 16.11
CA ASN A 148 2.64 9.86 16.33
C ASN A 148 1.88 9.74 15.00
N GLU A 149 0.99 8.74 14.91
CA GLU A 149 0.08 8.59 13.77
C GLU A 149 -0.83 9.81 13.59
N GLN A 150 -1.34 10.34 14.70
CA GLN A 150 -2.15 11.55 14.74
C GLN A 150 -1.66 12.47 15.87
N LEU A 151 -1.92 13.77 15.74
CA LEU A 151 -1.57 14.75 16.77
C LEU A 151 -2.24 14.44 18.10
N ILE A 152 -3.48 13.95 18.07
CA ILE A 152 -4.18 13.46 19.26
C ILE A 152 -4.45 11.97 19.06
N ARG A 153 -3.92 11.15 19.97
CA ARG A 153 -4.27 9.76 20.19
C ARG A 153 -4.25 9.49 21.69
N TYR A 154 -4.99 8.48 22.11
CA TYR A 154 -5.00 8.04 23.51
C TYR A 154 -3.97 6.95 23.74
N ALA A 155 -3.36 6.96 24.92
CA ALA A 155 -2.40 5.96 25.34
C ALA A 155 -3.06 4.59 25.53
N GLY A 156 -2.25 3.54 25.49
CA GLY A 156 -2.64 2.17 25.82
C GLY A 156 -1.70 1.61 26.87
N TYR A 157 -2.25 0.98 27.90
CA TYR A 157 -1.50 0.42 29.03
C TYR A 157 -1.75 -1.08 29.17
N ARG A 158 -0.68 -1.85 29.39
CA ARG A 158 -0.78 -3.25 29.83
C ARG A 158 -0.82 -3.29 31.35
N ARG A 159 -1.84 -3.93 31.92
CA ARG A 159 -1.92 -4.19 33.36
C ARG A 159 -1.20 -5.50 33.70
N ALA A 160 -0.82 -5.63 34.97
CA ALA A 160 -0.12 -6.81 35.48
C ALA A 160 -0.97 -8.11 35.38
N ASP A 161 -2.29 -7.99 35.38
CA ASP A 161 -3.24 -9.09 35.21
C ASP A 161 -3.44 -9.51 33.73
N GLY A 162 -2.68 -8.92 32.80
CA GLY A 162 -2.79 -9.17 31.36
C GLY A 162 -3.93 -8.43 30.68
N THR A 163 -4.75 -7.67 31.43
CA THR A 163 -5.77 -6.80 30.83
C THR A 163 -5.16 -5.53 30.27
N ARG A 164 -5.93 -4.84 29.44
CA ARG A 164 -5.52 -3.59 28.81
C ARG A 164 -6.42 -2.44 29.25
N VAL A 165 -5.84 -1.26 29.39
CA VAL A 165 -6.57 0.01 29.52
C VAL A 165 -6.22 0.93 28.37
N GLY A 166 -7.21 1.66 27.87
CA GLY A 166 -7.03 2.61 26.77
C GLY A 166 -6.85 1.93 25.42
N ASP A 167 -6.12 2.58 24.53
CA ASP A 167 -6.07 2.22 23.14
C ASP A 167 -5.00 1.17 22.82
N GLY A 168 -5.42 -0.07 22.52
CA GLY A 168 -4.51 -1.17 22.20
C GLY A 168 -3.63 -0.97 20.96
N ARG A 169 -4.02 -0.09 20.03
CA ARG A 169 -3.18 0.26 18.88
C ARG A 169 -1.93 1.04 19.29
N ASN A 170 -2.00 1.77 20.40
CA ASN A 170 -0.95 2.70 20.81
C ASN A 170 -0.07 2.16 21.94
N LEU A 171 -0.12 0.85 22.24
CA LEU A 171 0.68 0.24 23.30
C LEU A 171 2.17 0.53 23.14
N GLY A 172 2.75 0.23 21.98
CA GLY A 172 4.20 0.38 21.79
C GLY A 172 4.67 1.85 21.80
N ILE A 173 3.92 2.79 21.22
CA ILE A 173 4.26 4.21 21.31
C ILE A 173 4.04 4.78 22.72
N THR A 174 3.12 4.20 23.50
CA THR A 174 2.96 4.52 24.93
C THR A 174 4.16 4.04 25.73
N ASP A 175 4.63 2.82 25.49
CA ASP A 175 5.83 2.26 26.11
C ASP A 175 7.06 3.15 25.81
N LEU A 176 7.23 3.55 24.54
CA LEU A 176 8.28 4.50 24.13
C LEU A 176 8.14 5.86 24.84
N ALA A 177 6.92 6.40 24.96
CA ALA A 177 6.71 7.65 25.69
C ALA A 177 7.13 7.52 27.17
N HIS A 178 6.88 6.36 27.79
CA HIS A 178 7.36 6.06 29.14
C HIS A 178 8.89 5.98 29.22
N GLU A 179 9.56 5.33 28.26
CA GLU A 179 11.03 5.28 28.20
C GLU A 179 11.64 6.68 28.06
N LEU A 180 10.97 7.56 27.32
CA LEU A 180 11.37 8.97 27.15
C LEU A 180 11.01 9.87 28.35
N GLY A 181 10.45 9.31 29.42
CA GLY A 181 10.19 10.00 30.68
C GLY A 181 8.80 10.62 30.82
N TRP A 182 7.91 10.50 29.83
CA TRP A 182 6.51 10.86 30.00
C TRP A 182 5.80 9.84 30.89
N ARG A 183 4.78 10.24 31.65
CA ARG A 183 3.92 9.36 32.43
C ARG A 183 2.48 9.81 32.23
N GLY A 184 1.60 8.88 31.87
CA GLY A 184 0.15 9.12 31.87
C GLY A 184 -0.48 8.77 33.21
N GLU A 185 -1.76 9.09 33.35
CA GLU A 185 -2.57 8.83 34.54
C GLU A 185 -3.03 7.36 34.65
N GLY A 186 -2.87 6.59 33.58
CA GLY A 186 -3.30 5.20 33.48
C GLY A 186 -4.79 5.05 33.18
N THR A 187 -5.44 6.07 32.58
CA THR A 187 -6.87 6.03 32.24
C THR A 187 -7.11 5.55 30.82
N ALA A 188 -8.38 5.28 30.48
CA ALA A 188 -8.77 4.83 29.15
C ALA A 188 -8.57 5.91 28.07
N PHE A 189 -8.47 7.19 28.43
CA PHE A 189 -8.44 8.30 27.48
C PHE A 189 -7.32 9.31 27.80
N ASP A 190 -6.15 8.82 28.21
CA ASP A 190 -4.97 9.67 28.43
C ASP A 190 -4.38 10.15 27.10
N PRO A 191 -4.32 11.45 26.80
CA PRO A 191 -3.71 11.93 25.56
C PRO A 191 -2.20 11.68 25.54
N LEU A 192 -1.71 11.05 24.48
CA LEU A 192 -0.28 10.84 24.28
C LEU A 192 0.47 12.17 24.07
N PRO A 193 1.73 12.27 24.52
CA PRO A 193 2.60 13.36 24.11
C PRO A 193 2.97 13.21 22.63
N LEU A 194 3.28 14.32 21.97
CA LEU A 194 3.93 14.29 20.67
C LEU A 194 5.37 13.81 20.84
N ILE A 195 5.74 12.72 20.17
CA ILE A 195 7.12 12.24 20.09
C ILE A 195 7.72 12.80 18.80
N ILE A 196 8.68 13.71 18.97
CA ILE A 196 9.30 14.44 17.86
C ILE A 196 10.78 14.10 17.77
N GLU A 197 11.21 13.70 16.58
CA GLU A 197 12.60 13.44 16.22
C GLU A 197 13.20 14.71 15.60
N GLY A 198 14.24 15.25 16.22
CA GLY A 198 15.00 16.37 15.68
C GLY A 198 16.03 15.94 14.63
N ARG A 199 16.67 16.90 13.97
CA ARG A 199 17.79 16.65 13.04
C ARG A 199 18.96 15.90 13.69
N ASP A 200 19.09 15.99 15.01
CA ASP A 200 20.09 15.26 15.80
C ASP A 200 19.75 13.77 16.02
N GLY A 201 18.63 13.29 15.47
CA GLY A 201 18.13 11.93 15.64
C GLY A 201 17.54 11.64 17.02
N ARG A 202 17.50 12.63 17.93
CA ARG A 202 17.02 12.42 19.30
C ARG A 202 15.50 12.60 19.36
N LEU A 203 14.84 11.63 20.01
CA LEU A 203 13.41 11.64 20.30
C LEU A 203 13.11 12.43 21.57
N ARG A 204 12.06 13.25 21.52
CA ARG A 204 11.63 14.08 22.63
C ARG A 204 10.10 14.07 22.75
N PRO A 205 9.54 13.80 23.94
CA PRO A 205 8.11 13.86 24.18
C PRO A 205 7.68 15.29 24.54
N TYR A 206 6.58 15.76 23.95
CA TYR A 206 5.97 17.05 24.22
C TYR A 206 4.48 16.87 24.49
N ALA A 207 4.06 17.07 25.75
CA ALA A 207 2.65 17.04 26.09
C ALA A 207 1.89 18.15 25.35
N LEU A 208 0.75 17.80 24.75
CA LEU A 208 -0.14 18.80 24.18
C LEU A 208 -0.81 19.59 25.30
N PRO A 209 -0.89 20.93 25.20
CA PRO A 209 -1.63 21.73 26.15
C PRO A 209 -3.11 21.29 26.21
N PRO A 210 -3.72 21.16 27.41
CA PRO A 210 -5.11 20.70 27.53
C PRO A 210 -6.11 21.55 26.73
N ASP A 211 -5.85 22.85 26.56
CA ASP A 211 -6.71 23.74 25.81
C ASP A 211 -6.66 23.51 24.28
N ALA A 212 -5.63 22.83 23.77
CA ALA A 212 -5.52 22.41 22.38
C ALA A 212 -6.26 21.10 22.09
N ILE A 213 -6.59 20.33 23.14
CA ILE A 213 -7.32 19.07 23.02
C ILE A 213 -8.80 19.35 23.26
N ARG A 214 -9.64 19.01 22.27
CA ARG A 214 -11.09 19.10 22.37
C ARG A 214 -11.64 17.69 22.36
N GLU A 215 -12.19 17.26 23.48
CA GLU A 215 -12.85 15.96 23.61
C GLU A 215 -14.36 16.14 23.69
N ILE A 216 -15.08 15.17 23.15
CA ILE A 216 -16.53 15.08 23.19
C ILE A 216 -16.88 13.82 23.97
N ALA A 217 -17.52 14.01 25.12
CA ALA A 217 -18.12 12.91 25.88
C ALA A 217 -19.31 12.36 25.11
N LEU A 218 -19.41 11.03 25.03
CA LEU A 218 -20.46 10.38 24.25
C LEU A 218 -21.72 10.15 25.08
N SER A 219 -22.87 10.51 24.52
CA SER A 219 -24.22 10.28 25.02
C SER A 219 -25.08 9.64 23.92
N HIS A 220 -26.20 9.04 24.32
CA HIS A 220 -27.17 8.46 23.39
C HIS A 220 -28.50 9.23 23.44
N PRO A 221 -29.14 9.52 22.30
CA PRO A 221 -30.36 10.34 22.25
C PRO A 221 -31.54 9.73 23.02
N GLU A 222 -31.58 8.40 23.14
CA GLU A 222 -32.71 7.66 23.72
C GLU A 222 -32.32 6.84 24.97
N HIS A 223 -31.03 6.83 25.34
CA HIS A 223 -30.53 5.99 26.43
C HIS A 223 -29.62 6.78 27.38
N PRO A 224 -30.17 7.45 28.41
CA PRO A 224 -29.38 8.31 29.31
C PRO A 224 -28.21 7.60 29.99
N GLY A 225 -28.37 6.33 30.37
CA GLY A 225 -27.31 5.53 30.99
C GLY A 225 -26.11 5.23 30.07
N PHE A 226 -26.14 5.64 28.81
CA PHE A 226 -24.98 5.54 27.91
C PHE A 226 -23.81 6.38 28.40
N ALA A 227 -24.08 7.54 29.00
CA ALA A 227 -23.04 8.44 29.51
C ALA A 227 -22.20 7.78 30.62
N ASP A 228 -22.76 6.82 31.36
CA ASP A 228 -22.09 6.10 32.44
C ASP A 228 -20.97 5.17 31.93
N LEU A 229 -20.96 4.85 30.63
CA LEU A 229 -19.84 4.15 29.99
C LEU A 229 -18.56 4.99 29.93
N GLY A 230 -18.65 6.30 30.14
CA GLY A 230 -17.50 7.21 30.19
C GLY A 230 -16.76 7.37 28.86
N LEU A 231 -17.33 6.88 27.75
CA LEU A 231 -16.74 6.96 26.43
C LEU A 231 -16.62 8.43 25.98
N ARG A 232 -15.49 8.75 25.35
CA ARG A 232 -15.23 10.06 24.77
C ARG A 232 -14.33 9.92 23.56
N TRP A 233 -14.27 10.95 22.73
CA TRP A 233 -13.32 11.01 21.64
C TRP A 233 -12.88 12.44 21.33
N HIS A 234 -11.64 12.61 20.85
CA HIS A 234 -11.16 13.92 20.42
C HIS A 234 -11.89 14.37 19.14
N ALA A 235 -12.15 15.66 19.00
CA ALA A 235 -13.00 16.17 17.93
C ALA A 235 -12.27 16.31 16.59
N VAL A 236 -10.95 16.54 16.60
CA VAL A 236 -10.16 16.84 15.40
C VAL A 236 -9.29 15.63 15.01
N PRO A 237 -9.55 14.97 13.86
CA PRO A 237 -8.68 13.93 13.32
C PRO A 237 -7.51 14.56 12.55
N ALA A 238 -6.34 14.67 13.17
CA ALA A 238 -5.16 15.27 12.56
C ALA A 238 -4.04 14.24 12.36
N ILE A 239 -3.93 13.68 11.15
CA ILE A 239 -2.87 12.73 10.76
C ILE A 239 -1.51 13.45 10.77
N SER A 240 -0.46 12.84 11.31
CA SER A 240 0.85 13.46 11.49
C SER A 240 2.06 12.65 11.05
N ASN A 241 1.90 11.36 10.75
CA ASN A 241 3.01 10.48 10.35
C ASN A 241 3.20 10.34 8.83
N MET A 242 2.31 10.92 8.02
CA MET A 242 2.46 10.90 6.56
C MET A 242 3.42 11.98 6.09
N ARG A 243 4.18 11.66 5.03
CA ARG A 243 5.05 12.59 4.33
C ARG A 243 4.30 13.22 3.16
N LEU A 244 4.45 14.53 3.00
CA LEU A 244 3.92 15.23 1.83
C LEU A 244 5.02 15.34 0.76
N GLU A 245 4.73 14.90 -0.46
CA GLU A 245 5.63 15.03 -1.61
C GLU A 245 5.07 15.98 -2.65
N ILE A 246 5.85 17.00 -3.04
CA ILE A 246 5.47 18.00 -4.04
C ILE A 246 6.67 18.25 -4.95
N GLY A 247 6.54 17.94 -6.25
CA GLY A 247 7.59 18.21 -7.25
C GLY A 247 8.96 17.59 -6.93
N GLY A 248 8.97 16.46 -6.21
CA GLY A 248 10.20 15.80 -5.75
C GLY A 248 10.75 16.32 -4.41
N VAL A 249 10.23 17.43 -3.88
CA VAL A 249 10.55 17.86 -2.50
C VAL A 249 9.69 17.09 -1.52
N SER A 250 10.33 16.68 -0.43
CA SER A 250 9.73 15.85 0.59
C SER A 250 9.57 16.62 1.91
N TYR A 251 8.39 16.56 2.52
CA TYR A 251 8.09 17.17 3.81
C TYR A 251 7.72 16.09 4.82
N SER A 252 8.71 15.62 5.58
CA SER A 252 8.56 14.52 6.55
C SER A 252 7.66 14.84 7.76
N ALA A 253 7.34 16.12 7.98
CA ALA A 253 6.38 16.54 9.00
C ALA A 253 5.39 17.53 8.38
N ALA A 254 4.20 17.03 8.09
CA ALA A 254 3.14 17.81 7.46
C ALA A 254 1.75 17.45 8.03
N PRO A 255 1.48 17.70 9.33
CA PRO A 255 0.22 17.27 9.94
C PRO A 255 -1.00 17.93 9.29
N PHE A 256 -2.00 17.11 9.02
CA PHE A 256 -3.19 17.43 8.24
C PHE A 256 -4.45 16.96 8.96
N ASN A 257 -5.50 17.80 8.97
CA ASN A 257 -6.82 17.40 9.44
C ASN A 257 -7.91 17.65 8.38
N GLY A 258 -8.93 16.80 8.43
CA GLY A 258 -10.28 17.09 8.00
C GLY A 258 -11.20 17.18 9.21
N TRP A 259 -12.38 16.60 9.11
CA TRP A 259 -13.26 16.27 10.23
C TRP A 259 -13.65 14.81 10.14
N TYR A 260 -14.19 14.25 11.23
CA TYR A 260 -14.55 12.84 11.28
C TYR A 260 -15.74 12.50 10.38
N MET A 261 -15.68 11.33 9.76
CA MET A 261 -16.85 10.52 9.46
C MET A 261 -17.17 9.65 10.68
N GLY A 262 -18.44 9.63 11.13
CA GLY A 262 -18.81 9.01 12.41
C GLY A 262 -18.35 7.57 12.60
N THR A 263 -18.30 6.79 11.52
CA THR A 263 -17.88 5.39 11.52
C THR A 263 -16.39 5.19 11.81
N GLU A 264 -15.55 6.21 11.64
CA GLU A 264 -14.16 6.15 12.09
C GLU A 264 -14.06 5.99 13.62
N ILE A 265 -14.98 6.63 14.35
CA ILE A 265 -15.05 6.54 15.81
C ILE A 265 -15.88 5.31 16.19
N GLY A 266 -17.15 5.27 15.75
CA GLY A 266 -18.16 4.32 16.21
C GLY A 266 -18.11 2.94 15.59
N ALA A 267 -17.37 2.73 14.50
CA ALA A 267 -17.25 1.42 13.84
C ALA A 267 -15.81 0.92 13.68
N ARG A 268 -14.82 1.72 14.08
CA ARG A 268 -13.39 1.34 14.07
C ARG A 268 -12.77 1.58 15.44
N ASN A 269 -12.53 2.84 15.81
CA ASN A 269 -11.76 3.17 17.02
C ASN A 269 -12.32 2.56 18.29
N LEU A 270 -13.65 2.65 18.50
CA LEU A 270 -14.29 2.15 19.72
C LEU A 270 -14.66 0.67 19.66
N VAL A 271 -14.60 0.03 18.48
CA VAL A 271 -15.21 -1.30 18.25
C VAL A 271 -14.19 -2.38 17.94
N ASP A 272 -13.11 -2.07 17.22
CA ASP A 272 -12.11 -3.07 16.84
C ASP A 272 -11.57 -3.77 18.10
N ALA A 273 -11.48 -5.11 18.09
CA ALA A 273 -11.16 -5.92 19.26
C ALA A 273 -9.74 -5.67 19.82
N ASP A 274 -8.82 -5.23 18.98
CA ASP A 274 -7.47 -4.80 19.35
C ASP A 274 -7.40 -3.32 19.79
N ARG A 275 -8.54 -2.61 19.82
CA ARG A 275 -8.69 -1.23 20.28
C ARG A 275 -9.45 -1.20 21.62
N TYR A 276 -10.63 -0.58 21.67
CA TYR A 276 -11.46 -0.43 22.88
C TYR A 276 -12.50 -1.54 23.05
N ASP A 277 -12.84 -2.30 22.00
CA ASP A 277 -13.80 -3.42 22.06
C ASP A 277 -15.10 -3.09 22.83
N ALA A 278 -15.74 -1.96 22.53
CA ALA A 278 -16.85 -1.45 23.32
C ALA A 278 -18.18 -2.19 23.12
N LEU A 279 -18.34 -2.99 22.05
CA LEU A 279 -19.63 -3.61 21.70
C LEU A 279 -20.26 -4.45 22.82
N PRO A 280 -19.53 -5.28 23.59
CA PRO A 280 -20.11 -6.03 24.70
C PRO A 280 -20.75 -5.14 25.78
N ALA A 281 -20.11 -4.01 26.12
CA ALA A 281 -20.65 -3.07 27.10
C ALA A 281 -21.90 -2.36 26.58
N ILE A 282 -21.92 -2.02 25.29
CA ILE A 282 -23.10 -1.45 24.63
C ILE A 282 -24.24 -2.47 24.60
N ALA A 283 -23.96 -3.73 24.25
CA ALA A 283 -24.95 -4.79 24.23
C ALA A 283 -25.57 -5.04 25.62
N ALA A 284 -24.75 -5.02 26.67
CA ALA A 284 -25.22 -5.13 28.05
C ALA A 284 -26.12 -3.96 28.45
N LEU A 285 -25.74 -2.72 28.11
CA LEU A 285 -26.52 -1.52 28.39
C LEU A 285 -27.92 -1.59 27.77
N PHE A 286 -28.02 -2.07 26.52
CA PHE A 286 -29.28 -2.20 25.79
C PHE A 286 -30.01 -3.53 26.05
N ALA A 287 -29.53 -4.35 26.99
CA ALA A 287 -30.07 -5.68 27.31
C ALA A 287 -30.26 -6.58 26.06
N LEU A 288 -29.27 -6.58 25.16
CA LEU A 288 -29.29 -7.40 23.95
C LEU A 288 -28.98 -8.87 24.26
N ASP A 289 -29.62 -9.78 23.52
CA ASP A 289 -29.30 -11.21 23.60
C ASP A 289 -27.98 -11.51 22.88
N THR A 290 -26.91 -11.71 23.65
CA THR A 290 -25.57 -12.01 23.14
C THR A 290 -25.26 -13.51 23.05
N SER A 291 -26.26 -14.39 23.22
CA SER A 291 -26.07 -15.85 23.25
C SER A 291 -25.62 -16.46 21.91
N SER A 292 -25.91 -15.78 20.80
CA SER A 292 -25.59 -16.25 19.45
C SER A 292 -25.35 -15.08 18.49
N GLU A 293 -24.43 -15.23 17.54
CA GLU A 293 -24.26 -14.28 16.43
C GLU A 293 -25.55 -14.09 15.61
N ARG A 294 -26.43 -15.09 15.57
CA ARG A 294 -27.68 -15.05 14.80
C ARG A 294 -28.68 -14.02 15.32
N THR A 295 -28.52 -13.53 16.55
CA THR A 295 -29.34 -12.45 17.10
C THR A 295 -28.95 -11.09 16.53
N LEU A 296 -27.82 -11.01 15.80
CA LEU A 296 -27.26 -9.78 15.25
C LEU A 296 -26.99 -8.72 16.33
N TRP A 297 -26.66 -9.16 17.54
CA TRP A 297 -26.46 -8.24 18.65
C TRP A 297 -25.28 -7.29 18.40
N ARG A 298 -24.23 -7.72 17.69
CA ARG A 298 -23.10 -6.87 17.31
C ARG A 298 -23.52 -5.78 16.36
N ASP A 299 -24.28 -6.12 15.33
CA ASP A 299 -24.83 -5.16 14.37
C ASP A 299 -25.71 -4.14 15.09
N ARG A 300 -26.61 -4.59 15.96
CA ARG A 300 -27.49 -3.69 16.72
C ARG A 300 -26.69 -2.77 17.65
N ALA A 301 -25.76 -3.31 18.45
CA ALA A 301 -24.90 -2.51 19.33
C ALA A 301 -24.03 -1.52 18.54
N LEU A 302 -23.50 -1.93 17.39
CA LEU A 302 -22.71 -1.10 16.49
C LEU A 302 -23.52 0.09 15.97
N ILE A 303 -24.78 -0.13 15.58
CA ILE A 303 -25.66 0.94 15.13
C ILE A 303 -25.95 1.93 16.26
N GLU A 304 -26.30 1.48 17.46
CA GLU A 304 -26.55 2.38 18.60
C GLU A 304 -25.30 3.19 18.99
N LEU A 305 -24.11 2.58 18.93
CA LEU A 305 -22.85 3.30 19.16
C LEU A 305 -22.60 4.38 18.10
N ASN A 306 -22.84 4.09 16.82
CA ASN A 306 -22.71 5.10 15.76
C ASN A 306 -23.74 6.22 15.91
N ARG A 307 -24.97 5.92 16.32
CA ARG A 307 -25.99 6.93 16.67
C ARG A 307 -25.52 7.81 17.82
N ALA A 308 -24.95 7.22 18.88
CA ALA A 308 -24.39 7.97 20.01
C ALA A 308 -23.29 8.94 19.57
N VAL A 309 -22.34 8.48 18.75
CA VAL A 309 -21.25 9.31 18.24
C VAL A 309 -21.79 10.54 17.49
N LEU A 310 -22.67 10.34 16.50
CA LEU A 310 -23.22 11.44 15.72
C LEU A 310 -24.00 12.42 16.60
N HIS A 311 -24.90 11.91 17.44
CA HIS A 311 -25.69 12.71 18.38
C HIS A 311 -24.83 13.55 19.32
N SER A 312 -23.74 12.98 19.82
CA SER A 312 -22.84 13.65 20.77
C SER A 312 -22.10 14.81 20.10
N PHE A 313 -21.61 14.61 18.88
CA PHE A 313 -20.95 15.65 18.11
C PHE A 313 -21.92 16.77 17.73
N ASP A 314 -23.14 16.42 17.30
CA ASP A 314 -24.20 17.39 17.01
C ASP A 314 -24.55 18.23 18.25
N THR A 315 -24.73 17.59 19.40
CA THR A 315 -25.03 18.25 20.68
C THR A 315 -23.89 19.17 21.12
N ALA A 316 -22.64 18.76 20.88
CA ALA A 316 -21.45 19.58 21.15
C ALA A 316 -21.23 20.70 20.12
N GLY A 317 -22.02 20.77 19.05
CA GLY A 317 -21.83 21.71 17.95
C GLY A 317 -20.55 21.47 17.15
N ALA A 318 -20.00 20.26 17.19
CA ALA A 318 -18.76 19.88 16.53
C ALA A 318 -19.03 19.26 15.16
N THR A 319 -18.25 19.65 14.15
CA THR A 319 -18.42 19.17 12.79
C THR A 319 -18.10 17.68 12.70
N ILE A 320 -19.07 16.90 12.22
CA ILE A 320 -18.95 15.49 11.88
C ILE A 320 -19.81 15.22 10.64
N THR A 321 -19.54 14.13 9.92
CA THR A 321 -20.37 13.67 8.80
C THR A 321 -20.80 12.22 9.00
N ASP A 322 -21.99 11.86 8.54
CA ASP A 322 -22.40 10.47 8.46
C ASP A 322 -21.88 9.81 7.17
N HIS A 323 -21.80 8.49 7.19
CA HIS A 323 -21.19 7.72 6.10
C HIS A 323 -22.07 7.62 4.85
N HIS A 324 -23.40 7.79 4.95
CA HIS A 324 -24.26 7.81 3.77
C HIS A 324 -24.09 9.13 3.01
N THR A 325 -24.15 10.26 3.72
CA THR A 325 -23.95 11.59 3.15
C THR A 325 -22.56 11.73 2.54
N GLU A 326 -21.50 11.29 3.25
CA GLU A 326 -20.15 11.42 2.73
C GLU A 326 -19.88 10.51 1.52
N SER A 327 -20.47 9.32 1.50
CA SER A 327 -20.44 8.44 0.31
C SER A 327 -21.07 9.10 -0.92
N ALA A 328 -22.23 9.74 -0.77
CA ALA A 328 -22.87 10.47 -1.86
C ALA A 328 -22.02 11.67 -2.32
N ARG A 329 -21.39 12.38 -1.39
CA ARG A 329 -20.48 13.50 -1.69
C ARG A 329 -19.21 13.05 -2.40
N PHE A 330 -18.68 11.88 -2.07
CA PHE A 330 -17.55 11.30 -2.77
C PHE A 330 -17.88 11.01 -4.23
N LEU A 331 -19.07 10.47 -4.55
CA LEU A 331 -19.45 10.28 -5.95
C LEU A 331 -19.56 11.60 -6.73
N ARG A 332 -20.05 12.67 -6.08
CA ARG A 332 -20.01 14.01 -6.68
C ARG A 332 -18.58 14.50 -6.94
N HIS A 333 -17.62 14.12 -6.10
CA HIS A 333 -16.21 14.38 -6.39
C HIS A 333 -15.74 13.61 -7.63
N VAL A 334 -16.05 12.32 -7.73
CA VAL A 334 -15.73 11.51 -8.92
C VAL A 334 -16.31 12.13 -10.19
N GLU A 335 -17.56 12.58 -10.17
CA GLU A 335 -18.21 13.28 -11.28
C GLU A 335 -17.45 14.55 -11.67
N ARG A 336 -17.09 15.40 -10.70
CA ARG A 336 -16.32 16.65 -10.95
C ARG A 336 -14.92 16.39 -11.52
N GLU A 337 -14.28 15.30 -11.12
CA GLU A 337 -12.98 14.91 -11.67
C GLU A 337 -13.12 14.48 -13.13
N ALA A 338 -14.14 13.68 -13.44
CA ALA A 338 -14.46 13.26 -14.80
C ALA A 338 -14.86 14.43 -15.70
N GLU A 339 -15.70 15.36 -15.23
CA GLU A 339 -16.08 16.60 -15.94
C GLU A 339 -14.86 17.46 -16.28
N ALA A 340 -13.83 17.40 -15.43
CA ALA A 340 -12.58 18.12 -15.65
C ALA A 340 -11.55 17.30 -16.48
N GLY A 341 -11.95 16.16 -17.03
CA GLY A 341 -11.14 15.31 -17.91
C GLY A 341 -10.07 14.50 -17.19
N ARG A 342 -10.29 14.14 -15.92
CA ARG A 342 -9.29 13.48 -15.06
C ARG A 342 -9.84 12.19 -14.46
N GLY A 343 -8.98 11.19 -14.31
CA GLY A 343 -9.30 9.98 -13.54
C GLY A 343 -9.41 10.27 -12.05
N CYS A 344 -10.07 9.38 -11.31
CA CYS A 344 -10.23 9.48 -9.87
C CYS A 344 -9.92 8.11 -9.22
N PRO A 345 -8.63 7.71 -9.16
CA PRO A 345 -8.26 6.46 -8.53
C PRO A 345 -8.71 6.46 -7.07
N ALA A 346 -9.19 5.30 -6.64
CA ALA A 346 -9.79 5.13 -5.33
C ALA A 346 -9.60 3.67 -4.87
N ASP A 347 -9.18 3.52 -3.62
CA ASP A 347 -9.07 2.21 -3.00
C ASP A 347 -10.44 1.82 -2.43
N TRP A 348 -11.14 0.91 -3.13
CA TRP A 348 -12.49 0.47 -2.76
C TRP A 348 -12.57 0.00 -1.30
N SER A 349 -11.53 -0.70 -0.81
CA SER A 349 -11.50 -1.24 0.56
C SER A 349 -11.44 -0.16 1.64
N TRP A 350 -11.02 1.06 1.28
CA TRP A 350 -10.98 2.22 2.17
C TRP A 350 -12.15 3.17 1.96
N ILE A 351 -12.67 3.28 0.73
CA ILE A 351 -13.78 4.17 0.41
C ILE A 351 -15.12 3.62 0.90
N VAL A 352 -15.33 2.31 0.86
CA VAL A 352 -16.56 1.70 1.37
C VAL A 352 -16.57 1.78 2.90
N PRO A 353 -17.61 2.39 3.52
CA PRO A 353 -17.69 2.47 4.97
C PRO A 353 -17.75 1.09 5.65
N PRO A 354 -17.16 0.95 6.85
CA PRO A 354 -17.06 -0.34 7.55
C PRO A 354 -18.38 -0.87 8.12
N VAL A 355 -19.46 -0.09 8.01
CA VAL A 355 -20.82 -0.47 8.39
C VAL A 355 -21.77 -0.03 7.28
N SER A 356 -22.81 -0.83 7.02
CA SER A 356 -23.83 -0.53 6.01
C SER A 356 -23.28 -0.34 4.59
N GLY A 357 -22.14 -0.98 4.25
CA GLY A 357 -21.43 -0.75 2.99
C GLY A 357 -22.32 -0.82 1.74
N ALA A 358 -23.05 -1.91 1.56
CA ALA A 358 -23.97 -2.09 0.43
C ALA A 358 -25.21 -1.18 0.44
N LEU A 359 -25.42 -0.38 1.49
CA LEU A 359 -26.43 0.68 1.55
C LEU A 359 -25.86 2.06 1.18
N THR A 360 -24.59 2.11 0.80
CA THR A 360 -23.92 3.33 0.36
C THR A 360 -23.65 3.28 -1.14
N PRO A 361 -23.76 4.41 -1.85
CA PRO A 361 -23.64 4.40 -3.31
C PRO A 361 -22.22 4.09 -3.79
N VAL A 362 -21.21 4.22 -2.91
CA VAL A 362 -19.81 3.92 -3.24
C VAL A 362 -19.51 2.43 -3.36
N TYR A 363 -20.38 1.55 -2.86
CA TYR A 363 -20.20 0.10 -2.91
C TYR A 363 -20.39 -0.46 -4.32
N HIS A 364 -21.37 0.05 -5.07
CA HIS A 364 -21.88 -0.57 -6.30
C HIS A 364 -21.06 -0.27 -7.57
N ARG A 365 -19.79 0.13 -7.42
CA ARG A 365 -18.95 0.49 -8.57
C ARG A 365 -17.51 0.03 -8.39
N TYR A 366 -16.87 -0.18 -9.53
CA TYR A 366 -15.43 -0.31 -9.61
C TYR A 366 -14.79 1.07 -9.74
N TYR A 367 -13.56 1.17 -9.24
CA TYR A 367 -12.73 2.35 -9.32
C TYR A 367 -11.46 2.03 -10.10
N ASP A 368 -10.85 3.06 -10.68
CA ASP A 368 -9.56 2.92 -11.37
C ASP A 368 -8.52 2.34 -10.40
N ALA A 369 -7.64 1.48 -10.93
CA ALA A 369 -6.61 0.84 -10.14
C ALA A 369 -5.75 1.89 -9.42
N HIS A 370 -5.54 1.66 -8.13
CA HIS A 370 -4.73 2.52 -7.28
C HIS A 370 -3.30 1.98 -7.18
N ASP A 371 -2.33 2.77 -7.63
CA ASP A 371 -0.93 2.65 -7.18
C ASP A 371 -0.62 3.90 -6.33
N GLU A 372 -0.23 3.72 -5.07
CA GLU A 372 0.14 4.79 -4.13
C GLU A 372 1.25 5.71 -4.66
N HIS A 373 1.93 5.30 -5.74
CA HIS A 373 3.04 6.04 -6.35
C HIS A 373 2.75 6.64 -7.73
N THR A 374 1.55 6.48 -8.30
CA THR A 374 1.26 6.96 -9.67
C THR A 374 0.91 8.44 -9.75
N LEU A 375 0.22 9.01 -8.75
CA LEU A 375 -0.17 10.42 -8.77
C LEU A 375 0.62 11.26 -7.76
N THR A 376 1.47 12.17 -8.27
CA THR A 376 2.12 13.20 -7.45
C THR A 376 1.52 14.58 -7.76
N PRO A 377 1.49 15.56 -6.83
CA PRO A 377 1.80 15.47 -5.40
C PRO A 377 1.00 14.42 -4.64
N ALA A 378 1.52 13.94 -3.51
CA ALA A 378 0.92 12.86 -2.73
C ALA A 378 1.19 13.01 -1.23
N TYR A 379 0.29 12.45 -0.42
CA TYR A 379 0.60 12.06 0.96
C TYR A 379 1.02 10.59 0.95
N VAL A 380 2.25 10.33 1.40
CA VAL A 380 2.86 9.00 1.37
C VAL A 380 2.97 8.48 2.79
N LEU A 381 2.45 7.27 3.02
CA LEU A 381 2.64 6.54 4.27
C LEU A 381 3.60 5.39 3.99
N ASP A 382 4.86 5.53 4.42
CA ASP A 382 5.85 4.47 4.27
C ASP A 382 5.90 3.52 5.49
N GLU A 383 6.51 2.35 5.30
CA GLU A 383 6.65 1.35 6.36
C GLU A 383 7.44 1.91 7.56
N ALA A 384 8.43 2.78 7.31
CA ALA A 384 9.19 3.41 8.38
C ALA A 384 8.33 4.36 9.23
N ALA A 385 7.39 5.09 8.64
CA ALA A 385 6.39 5.88 9.36
C ALA A 385 5.44 5.00 10.19
N THR A 386 5.04 3.86 9.64
CA THR A 386 4.18 2.88 10.34
C THR A 386 4.87 2.29 11.58
N ARG A 387 6.13 1.87 11.44
CA ARG A 387 6.94 1.34 12.55
C ARG A 387 7.21 2.38 13.64
N ARG A 388 7.54 3.62 13.26
CA ARG A 388 7.69 4.73 14.21
C ARG A 388 6.41 5.00 15.00
N ALA A 389 5.26 4.99 14.34
CA ALA A 389 3.96 5.15 15.00
C ALA A 389 3.59 3.99 15.94
N ALA A 390 4.16 2.80 15.72
CA ALA A 390 4.06 1.67 16.64
C ALA A 390 5.05 1.75 17.83
N GLY A 391 5.93 2.75 17.87
CA GLY A 391 6.95 2.90 18.91
C GLY A 391 8.20 2.04 18.69
N GLU A 392 8.41 1.50 17.50
CA GLU A 392 9.56 0.64 17.20
C GLU A 392 10.84 1.48 17.01
N VAL A 393 11.80 1.34 17.93
CA VAL A 393 13.10 2.02 17.88
C VAL A 393 14.13 1.10 17.20
N GLY A 394 14.41 1.32 15.91
CA GLY A 394 15.42 0.56 15.18
C GLY A 394 15.53 0.90 13.68
N GLY A 395 16.68 1.45 13.27
CA GLY A 395 17.09 1.64 11.87
C GLY A 395 17.46 3.06 11.42
N SER A 396 18.17 3.87 12.22
CA SER A 396 18.79 5.11 11.73
C SER A 396 20.28 4.88 11.43
N GLY A 397 20.64 4.80 10.15
CA GLY A 397 22.02 4.87 9.68
C GLY A 397 22.47 3.71 8.79
N GLY A 398 22.10 3.77 7.51
CA GLY A 398 22.60 2.88 6.46
C GLY A 398 21.87 3.17 5.14
N ASP A 399 22.63 3.37 4.07
CA ASP A 399 22.21 3.56 2.69
C ASP A 399 20.95 2.74 2.28
N PRO A 400 20.02 3.28 1.47
CA PRO A 400 18.88 2.53 0.95
C PRO A 400 19.26 1.64 -0.26
N GLN A 401 20.42 1.00 -0.21
CA GLN A 401 20.84 0.03 -1.22
C GLN A 401 21.31 -1.24 -0.49
N LEU A 402 20.59 -2.34 -0.76
CA LEU A 402 20.70 -3.69 -0.17
C LEU A 402 19.95 -3.92 1.17
N CYS A 403 18.64 -4.19 1.08
CA CYS A 403 18.06 -5.39 1.69
C CYS A 403 16.62 -5.59 1.16
N LEU A 404 16.48 -6.37 0.10
CA LEU A 404 15.23 -7.10 -0.18
C LEU A 404 15.27 -8.36 0.70
N ILE A 405 14.14 -8.72 1.33
CA ILE A 405 13.77 -9.95 2.10
C ILE A 405 13.32 -9.64 3.55
N GLY A 406 12.02 -9.84 3.84
CA GLY A 406 11.56 -10.52 5.07
C GLY A 406 10.75 -9.76 6.15
N THR A 407 9.43 -9.97 6.17
CA THR A 407 8.36 -9.40 7.02
C THR A 407 8.19 -10.03 8.45
N ILE A 408 7.77 -9.22 9.45
CA ILE A 408 6.97 -9.44 10.71
C ILE A 408 7.24 -10.60 11.72
N GLY A 409 7.53 -10.23 13.00
CA GLY A 409 7.27 -11.01 14.25
C GLY A 409 8.30 -10.80 15.42
N CYS A 410 7.90 -10.66 16.71
CA CYS A 410 8.70 -10.31 17.92
C CYS A 410 8.57 -11.31 19.12
N TYR A 411 9.57 -11.48 20.04
CA TYR A 411 9.55 -11.50 21.55
C TYR A 411 10.65 -12.37 22.22
N ALA A 412 11.66 -11.79 22.88
CA ALA A 412 12.73 -12.54 23.60
C ALA A 412 12.22 -13.06 24.97
N ALA A 413 12.72 -14.12 25.61
CA ALA A 413 14.05 -14.72 25.72
C ALA A 413 13.92 -16.22 26.16
N ASP A 414 14.88 -17.12 25.99
CA ASP A 414 16.11 -17.24 26.81
C ASP A 414 17.13 -18.09 26.05
N MET A 415 18.32 -17.60 25.75
CA MET A 415 19.42 -17.23 26.65
C MET A 415 20.65 -18.11 26.43
N SER A 416 21.26 -18.00 25.25
CA SER A 416 22.61 -17.42 25.24
C SER A 416 22.86 -16.27 24.23
N ILE A 417 21.93 -15.42 23.82
CA ILE A 417 20.50 -15.32 24.07
C ILE A 417 19.84 -15.00 22.75
N ASP A 418 19.60 -16.04 21.94
CA ASP A 418 18.61 -15.96 20.89
C ASP A 418 17.37 -15.25 21.46
N ASP A 419 16.78 -14.33 20.72
CA ASP A 419 15.34 -14.09 20.85
C ASP A 419 14.66 -15.11 19.91
N PRO A 420 14.39 -16.35 20.37
CA PRO A 420 13.69 -17.36 19.59
C PRO A 420 12.22 -17.03 19.42
N GLU A 421 11.68 -15.89 19.88
CA GLU A 421 10.35 -15.42 19.45
C GLU A 421 10.33 -14.23 18.51
N SER A 422 11.38 -13.49 18.17
CA SER A 422 11.31 -12.50 17.07
C SER A 422 11.74 -13.08 15.73
N ASP A 423 12.95 -13.64 15.65
CA ASP A 423 13.31 -14.51 14.53
C ASP A 423 12.43 -15.76 14.54
N GLY A 424 12.08 -16.27 15.72
CA GLY A 424 11.08 -17.33 15.79
C GLY A 424 9.64 -16.88 15.61
N ARG A 425 9.20 -15.61 15.73
CA ARG A 425 7.84 -15.18 15.30
C ARG A 425 7.83 -14.81 13.83
N ARG A 426 8.94 -14.36 13.22
CA ARG A 426 9.11 -14.28 11.75
C ARG A 426 9.16 -15.67 11.13
N GLN A 427 9.98 -16.56 11.68
CA GLN A 427 10.05 -17.96 11.28
C GLN A 427 8.79 -18.71 11.68
N ARG A 428 8.13 -18.47 12.83
CA ARG A 428 6.81 -19.06 13.13
C ARG A 428 5.76 -18.48 12.21
N THR A 429 5.78 -17.19 11.89
CA THR A 429 4.84 -16.59 10.92
C THR A 429 5.04 -17.20 9.54
N ARG A 430 6.29 -17.32 9.08
CA ARG A 430 6.65 -17.92 7.80
C ARG A 430 6.36 -19.42 7.79
N ARG A 431 6.77 -20.16 8.82
CA ARG A 431 6.46 -21.60 9.01
C ARG A 431 4.97 -21.85 9.18
N SER A 432 4.22 -20.98 9.84
CA SER A 432 2.76 -21.09 9.94
C SER A 432 2.10 -20.78 8.60
N ARG A 433 2.61 -19.79 7.85
CA ARG A 433 2.15 -19.50 6.48
C ARG A 433 2.46 -20.66 5.53
N GLU A 434 3.68 -21.18 5.57
CA GLU A 434 4.14 -22.36 4.81
C GLU A 434 3.33 -23.60 5.23
N ALA A 435 3.18 -23.89 6.52
CA ALA A 435 2.40 -25.03 7.03
C ALA A 435 0.92 -24.95 6.66
N MET A 436 0.32 -23.76 6.66
CA MET A 436 -1.06 -23.58 6.17
C MET A 436 -1.16 -23.75 4.66
N SER A 437 -0.19 -23.24 3.88
CA SER A 437 -0.12 -23.48 2.45
C SER A 437 0.05 -24.97 2.15
N ASP A 438 0.95 -25.65 2.87
CA ASP A 438 1.22 -27.07 2.72
C ASP A 438 0.01 -27.91 3.10
N ALA A 439 -0.63 -27.61 4.23
CA ALA A 439 -1.88 -28.24 4.64
C ALA A 439 -3.00 -28.04 3.61
N ALA A 440 -3.13 -26.84 3.03
CA ALA A 440 -4.12 -26.56 2.00
C ALA A 440 -3.83 -27.34 0.70
N VAL A 441 -2.57 -27.44 0.29
CA VAL A 441 -2.15 -28.25 -0.86
C VAL A 441 -2.38 -29.74 -0.59
N GLU A 442 -2.02 -30.25 0.59
CA GLU A 442 -2.26 -31.65 0.96
C GLU A 442 -3.75 -32.00 0.94
N LEU A 443 -4.60 -31.15 1.53
CA LEU A 443 -6.04 -31.34 1.51
C LEU A 443 -6.61 -31.26 0.09
N LEU A 444 -6.10 -30.36 -0.75
CA LEU A 444 -6.48 -30.30 -2.16
C LEU A 444 -6.14 -31.60 -2.90
N LEU A 445 -4.92 -32.12 -2.69
CA LEU A 445 -4.45 -33.32 -3.37
C LEU A 445 -5.17 -34.59 -2.88
N ALA A 446 -5.57 -34.63 -1.60
CA ALA A 446 -6.25 -35.78 -1.00
C ALA A 446 -7.77 -35.76 -1.21
N HIS A 447 -8.41 -34.59 -1.18
CA HIS A 447 -9.87 -34.47 -1.07
C HIS A 447 -10.50 -33.53 -2.11
N GLY A 448 -9.71 -32.94 -3.01
CA GLY A 448 -10.20 -31.93 -3.96
C GLY A 448 -10.53 -30.59 -3.30
N LEU A 449 -10.91 -29.59 -4.10
CA LEU A 449 -11.10 -28.22 -3.60
C LEU A 449 -12.25 -28.09 -2.58
N ASP A 450 -13.31 -28.89 -2.73
CA ASP A 450 -14.44 -28.93 -1.79
C ASP A 450 -14.03 -29.45 -0.41
N GLY A 451 -13.05 -30.35 -0.37
CA GLY A 451 -12.47 -30.86 0.87
C GLY A 451 -11.53 -29.87 1.57
N VAL A 452 -11.18 -28.75 0.92
CA VAL A 452 -10.39 -27.68 1.52
C VAL A 452 -11.34 -26.67 2.17
N THR A 453 -11.33 -26.60 3.50
CA THR A 453 -12.02 -25.57 4.28
C THR A 453 -11.02 -24.83 5.14
N VAL A 454 -11.35 -23.59 5.53
CA VAL A 454 -10.48 -22.80 6.43
C VAL A 454 -10.27 -23.54 7.75
N GLU A 455 -11.31 -24.19 8.25
CA GLU A 455 -11.29 -25.00 9.45
C GLU A 455 -10.35 -26.20 9.31
N ALA A 456 -10.46 -26.98 8.21
CA ALA A 456 -9.61 -28.15 7.99
C ALA A 456 -8.13 -27.76 7.78
N VAL A 457 -7.87 -26.66 7.07
CA VAL A 457 -6.51 -26.15 6.91
C VAL A 457 -5.93 -25.68 8.24
N ALA A 458 -6.72 -24.94 9.03
CA ALA A 458 -6.28 -24.46 10.34
C ALA A 458 -6.00 -25.63 11.30
N GLU A 459 -6.90 -26.62 11.36
CA GLU A 459 -6.72 -27.84 12.14
C GLU A 459 -5.45 -28.60 11.73
N ARG A 460 -5.28 -28.84 10.42
CA ARG A 460 -4.14 -29.59 9.90
C ARG A 460 -2.81 -28.86 10.06
N ALA A 461 -2.79 -27.54 9.94
CA ALA A 461 -1.60 -26.72 10.18
C ALA A 461 -1.34 -26.42 11.67
N GLY A 462 -2.22 -26.89 12.58
CA GLY A 462 -2.08 -26.67 14.02
C GLY A 462 -2.24 -25.20 14.42
N VAL A 463 -3.07 -24.43 13.72
CA VAL A 463 -3.30 -23.00 13.95
C VAL A 463 -4.79 -22.69 14.14
N THR A 464 -5.11 -21.50 14.62
CA THR A 464 -6.51 -21.06 14.73
C THR A 464 -7.03 -20.50 13.41
N ARG A 465 -8.35 -20.53 13.19
CA ARG A 465 -9.00 -19.83 12.06
C ARG A 465 -8.62 -18.35 11.97
N ARG A 466 -8.50 -17.67 13.11
CA ARG A 466 -8.00 -16.28 13.18
C ARG A 466 -6.59 -16.13 12.62
N THR A 467 -5.71 -17.11 12.89
CA THR A 467 -4.35 -17.13 12.36
C THR A 467 -4.37 -17.33 10.84
N PHE A 468 -5.21 -18.25 10.34
CA PHE A 468 -5.40 -18.42 8.89
C PHE A 468 -5.85 -17.13 8.20
N SER A 469 -6.93 -16.50 8.68
CA SER A 469 -7.48 -15.28 8.07
C SER A 469 -6.54 -14.06 8.16
N ARG A 470 -5.55 -14.09 9.06
CA ARG A 470 -4.49 -13.07 9.11
C ARG A 470 -3.50 -13.21 7.94
N HIS A 471 -3.31 -14.42 7.44
CA HIS A 471 -2.32 -14.73 6.39
C HIS A 471 -2.93 -14.85 5.00
N PHE A 472 -4.14 -15.37 4.88
CA PHE A 472 -4.77 -15.65 3.60
C PHE A 472 -6.19 -15.13 3.55
N ALA A 473 -6.56 -14.53 2.42
CA ALA A 473 -7.92 -14.03 2.20
C ALA A 473 -8.95 -15.18 2.08
N GLY A 474 -8.49 -16.37 1.69
CA GLY A 474 -9.32 -17.56 1.49
C GLY A 474 -8.48 -18.80 1.20
N LYS A 475 -9.14 -19.94 1.01
CA LYS A 475 -8.48 -21.23 0.75
C LYS A 475 -7.71 -21.25 -0.57
N GLU A 476 -8.21 -20.56 -1.59
CA GLU A 476 -7.58 -20.45 -2.91
C GLU A 476 -6.26 -19.68 -2.81
N ASP A 477 -6.22 -18.62 -1.98
CA ASP A 477 -5.01 -17.84 -1.73
C ASP A 477 -3.97 -18.63 -0.93
N ALA A 478 -4.41 -19.50 -0.02
CA ALA A 478 -3.53 -20.43 0.69
C ALA A 478 -2.96 -21.52 -0.23
N ILE A 479 -3.78 -22.11 -1.11
CA ILE A 479 -3.34 -23.11 -2.11
C ILE A 479 -2.32 -22.51 -3.08
N LEU A 480 -2.52 -21.25 -3.49
CA LEU A 480 -1.74 -20.60 -4.53
C LEU A 480 -0.55 -19.76 -3.99
N ALA A 481 -0.26 -19.85 -2.70
CA ALA A 481 0.80 -19.07 -2.06
C ALA A 481 2.17 -19.29 -2.74
N GLU A 482 2.50 -20.55 -3.07
CA GLU A 482 3.74 -20.92 -3.76
C GLU A 482 3.82 -20.33 -5.17
N PHE A 483 2.71 -20.25 -5.91
CA PHE A 483 2.67 -19.61 -7.24
C PHE A 483 2.99 -18.13 -7.17
N ARG A 484 2.44 -17.42 -6.18
CA ARG A 484 2.72 -15.99 -5.97
C ARG A 484 4.19 -15.75 -5.61
N GLU A 485 4.79 -16.65 -4.84
CA GLU A 485 6.21 -16.56 -4.50
C GLU A 485 7.10 -16.83 -5.72
N ASN A 486 6.74 -17.81 -6.56
CA ASN A 486 7.46 -18.12 -7.79
C ASN A 486 7.43 -16.95 -8.79
N THR A 487 6.29 -16.29 -8.97
CA THR A 487 6.21 -15.14 -9.87
C THR A 487 7.03 -13.95 -9.36
N ALA A 488 7.07 -13.72 -8.04
CA ALA A 488 7.96 -12.72 -7.43
C ALA A 488 9.44 -13.05 -7.67
N ARG A 489 9.85 -14.31 -7.52
CA ARG A 489 11.23 -14.77 -7.80
C ARG A 489 11.63 -14.53 -9.25
N ILE A 490 10.74 -14.78 -10.21
CA ILE A 490 10.99 -14.50 -11.62
C ILE A 490 11.19 -12.99 -11.84
N ASN A 491 10.38 -12.14 -11.20
CA ASN A 491 10.53 -10.68 -11.29
C ASN A 491 11.84 -10.18 -10.64
N ASP A 492 12.24 -10.76 -9.51
CA ASP A 492 13.53 -10.48 -8.86
C ASP A 492 14.71 -10.86 -9.77
N ALA A 493 14.67 -12.07 -10.35
CA ALA A 493 15.68 -12.53 -11.32
C ALA A 493 15.71 -11.63 -12.58
N LEU A 494 14.55 -11.15 -13.04
CA LEU A 494 14.45 -10.24 -14.17
C LEU A 494 15.07 -8.87 -13.88
N ARG A 495 14.86 -8.32 -12.67
CA ARG A 495 15.48 -7.05 -12.25
C ARG A 495 17.00 -7.16 -12.11
N ALA A 496 17.52 -8.33 -11.77
CA ALA A 496 18.96 -8.57 -11.64
C ALA A 496 19.69 -8.73 -12.99
N ARG A 497 18.96 -8.76 -14.12
CA ARG A 497 19.57 -8.95 -15.45
C ARG A 497 20.36 -7.71 -15.91
N PRO A 498 21.53 -7.88 -16.56
CA PRO A 498 22.33 -6.75 -17.06
C PRO A 498 21.53 -5.86 -18.02
N GLU A 499 21.55 -4.54 -17.90
CA GLU A 499 20.70 -3.63 -18.69
C GLU A 499 20.84 -3.81 -20.21
N ALA A 500 22.03 -4.16 -20.70
CA ALA A 500 22.35 -4.30 -22.13
C ALA A 500 21.80 -5.59 -22.78
N GLU A 501 21.36 -6.58 -22.01
CA GLU A 501 20.82 -7.82 -22.60
C GLU A 501 19.45 -7.52 -23.28
N PRO A 502 19.06 -8.20 -24.37
CA PRO A 502 17.75 -7.96 -25.00
C PRO A 502 16.58 -8.30 -24.05
N PRO A 503 15.44 -7.57 -24.12
CA PRO A 503 14.30 -7.78 -23.20
C PRO A 503 13.76 -9.22 -23.11
N LEU A 504 13.51 -9.86 -24.27
CA LEU A 504 13.00 -11.23 -24.29
C LEU A 504 14.05 -12.24 -23.79
N LEU A 505 15.34 -12.00 -24.07
CA LEU A 505 16.42 -12.82 -23.58
C LEU A 505 16.54 -12.71 -22.05
N ALA A 506 16.40 -11.51 -21.49
CA ALA A 506 16.40 -11.31 -20.05
C ALA A 506 15.23 -12.00 -19.35
N TYR A 507 14.03 -11.95 -19.92
CA TYR A 507 12.88 -12.68 -19.40
C TYR A 507 13.12 -14.20 -19.45
N ARG A 508 13.62 -14.72 -20.58
CA ARG A 508 14.00 -16.13 -20.74
C ARG A 508 15.02 -16.55 -19.69
N THR A 509 16.09 -15.76 -19.48
CA THR A 509 17.14 -16.12 -18.53
C THR A 509 16.65 -16.02 -17.09
N ALA A 510 15.82 -15.03 -16.75
CA ALA A 510 15.19 -14.95 -15.43
C ALA A 510 14.35 -16.19 -15.10
N VAL A 511 13.59 -16.69 -16.08
CA VAL A 511 12.84 -17.96 -15.94
C VAL A 511 13.79 -19.15 -15.78
N ALA A 512 14.91 -19.19 -16.51
CA ALA A 512 15.90 -20.25 -16.36
C ALA A 512 16.59 -20.23 -14.99
N ASP A 513 16.93 -19.06 -14.47
CA ASP A 513 17.53 -18.87 -13.15
C ASP A 513 16.55 -19.32 -12.04
N TRP A 514 15.27 -18.95 -12.16
CA TRP A 514 14.21 -19.45 -11.28
C TRP A 514 14.07 -20.98 -11.33
N LEU A 515 14.02 -21.57 -12.53
CA LEU A 515 13.94 -23.03 -12.69
C LEU A 515 15.15 -23.74 -12.09
N ALA A 516 16.36 -23.20 -12.25
CA ALA A 516 17.56 -23.79 -11.68
C ALA A 516 17.50 -23.85 -10.14
N ILE A 517 16.92 -22.83 -9.50
CA ILE A 517 16.71 -22.80 -8.05
C ILE A 517 15.65 -23.84 -7.64
N GLU A 518 14.47 -23.84 -8.27
CA GLU A 518 13.38 -24.76 -7.90
C GLU A 518 13.78 -26.24 -8.08
N TYR A 519 14.54 -26.56 -9.13
CA TYR A 519 14.96 -27.92 -9.46
C TYR A 519 16.12 -28.48 -8.60
N THR A 520 16.73 -27.69 -7.72
CA THR A 520 17.69 -28.21 -6.73
C THR A 520 17.03 -28.98 -5.58
N SER A 521 15.69 -29.04 -5.54
CA SER A 521 14.91 -29.46 -4.36
C SER A 521 14.47 -30.94 -4.30
N GLY A 522 14.94 -31.81 -5.20
CA GLY A 522 14.67 -33.26 -5.21
C GLY A 522 13.33 -33.69 -5.84
N ASP A 523 13.28 -34.95 -6.32
CA ASP A 523 12.22 -35.48 -7.21
C ASP A 523 10.79 -35.43 -6.62
N ALA A 524 10.64 -35.66 -5.32
CA ALA A 524 9.33 -35.69 -4.67
C ALA A 524 8.63 -34.32 -4.65
N ARG A 525 9.40 -33.23 -4.49
CA ARG A 525 8.85 -31.86 -4.50
C ARG A 525 8.39 -31.47 -5.90
N LEU A 526 9.16 -31.84 -6.93
CA LEU A 526 8.80 -31.61 -8.33
C LEU A 526 7.51 -32.37 -8.70
N ALA A 527 7.37 -33.61 -8.24
CA ALA A 527 6.15 -34.39 -8.45
C ALA A 527 4.92 -33.75 -7.78
N ARG A 528 5.08 -33.21 -6.56
CA ARG A 528 4.03 -32.45 -5.86
C ARG A 528 3.64 -31.18 -6.63
N HIS A 529 4.62 -30.42 -7.11
CA HIS A 529 4.36 -29.18 -7.86
C HIS A 529 3.63 -29.46 -9.18
N LEU A 530 4.00 -30.54 -9.87
CA LEU A 530 3.33 -31.02 -11.09
C LEU A 530 1.85 -31.34 -10.83
N GLU A 531 1.57 -32.10 -9.77
CA GLU A 531 0.20 -32.47 -9.44
C GLU A 531 -0.61 -31.25 -8.98
N LEU A 532 -0.03 -30.36 -8.17
CA LEU A 532 -0.67 -29.09 -7.79
C LEU A 532 -1.04 -28.27 -9.04
N PHE A 533 -0.13 -28.10 -9.99
CA PHE A 533 -0.41 -27.38 -11.23
C PHE A 533 -1.55 -28.02 -12.04
N ARG A 534 -1.60 -29.35 -12.14
CA ARG A 534 -2.72 -30.06 -12.79
C ARG A 534 -4.06 -29.76 -12.14
N ARG A 535 -4.12 -29.71 -10.80
CA ARG A 535 -5.34 -29.35 -10.07
C ARG A 535 -5.74 -27.90 -10.33
N VAL A 536 -4.78 -26.99 -10.34
CA VAL A 536 -5.04 -25.57 -10.63
C VAL A 536 -5.56 -25.36 -12.06
N ASP A 537 -5.02 -26.06 -13.06
CA ASP A 537 -5.47 -25.94 -14.46
C ASP A 537 -6.84 -26.59 -14.69
N GLY A 538 -7.20 -27.60 -13.89
CA GLY A 538 -8.48 -28.34 -14.01
C GLY A 538 -9.65 -27.79 -13.17
N GLU A 539 -9.38 -27.03 -12.11
CA GLU A 539 -10.40 -26.51 -11.18
C GLU A 539 -10.72 -25.03 -11.46
N PRO A 540 -11.95 -24.67 -11.91
CA PRO A 540 -12.27 -23.32 -12.35
C PRO A 540 -11.97 -22.21 -11.33
N ALA A 541 -12.24 -22.44 -10.04
CA ALA A 541 -11.99 -21.45 -9.00
C ALA A 541 -10.49 -21.19 -8.78
N LEU A 542 -9.69 -22.26 -8.77
CA LEU A 542 -8.23 -22.15 -8.65
C LEU A 542 -7.61 -21.57 -9.91
N PHE A 543 -8.12 -21.95 -11.09
CA PHE A 543 -7.67 -21.41 -12.36
C PHE A 543 -7.85 -19.89 -12.41
N GLY A 544 -9.04 -19.39 -12.05
CA GLY A 544 -9.32 -17.95 -12.02
C GLY A 544 -8.42 -17.19 -11.02
N ALA A 545 -8.24 -17.74 -9.82
CA ALA A 545 -7.34 -17.16 -8.83
C ALA A 545 -5.87 -17.16 -9.28
N TYR A 546 -5.41 -18.23 -9.93
CA TYR A 546 -4.08 -18.33 -10.53
C TYR A 546 -3.87 -17.31 -11.68
N GLN A 547 -4.86 -17.14 -12.57
CA GLN A 547 -4.77 -16.14 -13.64
C GLN A 547 -4.59 -14.73 -13.06
N ARG A 548 -5.30 -14.39 -11.98
CA ARG A 548 -5.16 -13.09 -11.32
C ARG A 548 -3.75 -12.87 -10.76
N ILE A 549 -3.20 -13.86 -10.04
CA ILE A 549 -1.80 -13.81 -9.55
C ILE A 549 -0.82 -13.60 -10.71
N ARG A 550 -1.04 -14.31 -11.82
CA ARG A 550 -0.18 -14.22 -12.99
C ARG A 550 -0.25 -12.84 -13.67
N ILE A 551 -1.45 -12.30 -13.87
CA ILE A 551 -1.66 -10.97 -14.48
C ILE A 551 -1.02 -9.87 -13.62
N GLU A 552 -1.19 -9.94 -12.30
CA GLU A 552 -0.53 -9.03 -11.35
C GLU A 552 1.00 -9.07 -11.50
N ALA A 553 1.58 -10.26 -11.60
CA ALA A 553 3.01 -10.43 -11.78
C ALA A 553 3.52 -10.01 -13.17
N GLU A 554 2.76 -10.27 -14.23
CA GLU A 554 3.07 -9.82 -15.59
C GLU A 554 3.10 -8.29 -15.66
N ALA A 555 2.16 -7.60 -15.01
CA ALA A 555 2.16 -6.13 -14.95
C ALA A 555 3.42 -5.57 -14.24
N GLU A 556 3.97 -6.31 -13.28
CA GLU A 556 5.27 -5.98 -12.69
C GLU A 556 6.43 -6.27 -13.66
N SER A 557 6.45 -7.42 -14.34
CA SER A 557 7.47 -7.69 -15.38
C SER A 557 7.45 -6.60 -16.47
N VAL A 558 6.27 -6.10 -16.86
CA VAL A 558 6.12 -5.02 -17.85
C VAL A 558 6.83 -3.76 -17.40
N ARG A 559 6.67 -3.38 -16.13
CA ARG A 559 7.38 -2.23 -15.54
C ARG A 559 8.89 -2.43 -15.53
N VAL A 560 9.37 -3.64 -15.23
CA VAL A 560 10.80 -3.97 -15.27
C VAL A 560 11.36 -3.84 -16.69
N ILE A 561 10.66 -4.37 -17.69
CA ILE A 561 11.08 -4.26 -19.09
C ILE A 561 10.99 -2.82 -19.61
N ALA A 562 9.97 -2.05 -19.21
CA ALA A 562 9.80 -0.66 -19.60
C ALA A 562 10.95 0.22 -19.07
N ALA A 563 11.32 0.04 -17.80
CA ALA A 563 12.48 0.71 -17.21
C ALA A 563 13.77 0.39 -17.98
N ARG A 564 13.95 -0.87 -18.38
CA ARG A 564 15.12 -1.33 -19.15
C ARG A 564 15.19 -0.76 -20.57
N LEU A 565 14.03 -0.48 -21.16
CA LEU A 565 13.92 0.14 -22.48
C LEU A 565 13.92 1.67 -22.42
N GLY A 566 13.78 2.28 -21.24
CA GLY A 566 13.66 3.72 -21.08
C GLY A 566 12.37 4.29 -21.68
N VAL A 567 11.27 3.53 -21.64
CA VAL A 567 9.99 3.90 -22.26
C VAL A 567 8.85 3.91 -21.25
N ASP A 568 7.77 4.61 -21.62
CA ASP A 568 6.51 4.58 -20.89
C ASP A 568 5.69 3.33 -21.30
N PRO A 569 5.38 2.40 -20.38
CA PRO A 569 4.63 1.19 -20.69
C PRO A 569 3.17 1.44 -21.12
N ASP A 570 2.60 2.60 -20.82
CA ASP A 570 1.21 2.92 -21.21
C ASP A 570 1.10 3.37 -22.67
N HIS A 571 2.22 3.82 -23.26
CA HIS A 571 2.28 4.37 -24.62
C HIS A 571 3.16 3.54 -25.56
N ASP A 572 4.10 2.77 -25.03
CA ASP A 572 4.95 1.87 -25.80
C ASP A 572 4.48 0.41 -25.63
N PRO A 573 4.07 -0.27 -26.71
CA PRO A 573 3.59 -1.64 -26.60
C PRO A 573 4.71 -2.67 -26.38
N ARG A 574 5.98 -2.32 -26.59
CA ARG A 574 7.10 -3.29 -26.58
C ARG A 574 7.26 -4.01 -25.23
N PRO A 575 7.21 -3.34 -24.07
CA PRO A 575 7.27 -4.04 -22.77
C PRO A 575 6.14 -5.06 -22.59
N ALA A 576 4.90 -4.67 -22.92
CA ALA A 576 3.74 -5.55 -22.84
C ALA A 576 3.84 -6.74 -23.80
N VAL A 577 4.28 -6.51 -25.04
CA VAL A 577 4.46 -7.56 -26.05
C VAL A 577 5.53 -8.57 -25.62
N VAL A 578 6.68 -8.10 -25.13
CA VAL A 578 7.78 -8.97 -24.66
C VAL A 578 7.32 -9.84 -23.50
N VAL A 579 6.68 -9.25 -22.50
CA VAL A 579 6.21 -9.99 -21.32
C VAL A 579 5.10 -10.95 -21.70
N GLY A 580 4.12 -10.52 -22.50
CA GLY A 580 3.04 -11.39 -22.97
C GLY A 580 3.56 -12.60 -23.76
N ALA A 581 4.55 -12.39 -24.64
CA ALA A 581 5.20 -13.47 -25.37
C ALA A 581 5.98 -14.41 -24.43
N GLY A 582 6.77 -13.88 -23.48
CA GLY A 582 7.54 -14.68 -22.54
C GLY A 582 6.68 -15.46 -21.55
N ALA A 583 5.70 -14.81 -20.94
CA ALA A 583 4.76 -15.42 -19.99
C ALA A 583 3.87 -16.46 -20.68
N GLY A 584 3.34 -16.15 -21.86
CA GLY A 584 2.58 -17.11 -22.67
C GLY A 584 3.40 -18.34 -23.04
N THR A 585 4.69 -18.17 -23.36
CA THR A 585 5.62 -19.28 -23.62
C THR A 585 5.80 -20.18 -22.41
N LEU A 586 6.01 -19.59 -21.22
CA LEU A 586 6.13 -20.34 -19.98
C LEU A 586 4.84 -21.11 -19.65
N VAL A 587 3.67 -20.48 -19.83
CA VAL A 587 2.36 -21.14 -19.64
C VAL A 587 2.20 -22.32 -20.60
N ALA A 588 2.61 -22.18 -21.86
CA ALA A 588 2.57 -23.27 -22.83
C ALA A 588 3.51 -24.43 -22.43
N ALA A 589 4.70 -24.13 -21.91
CA ALA A 589 5.64 -25.12 -21.37
C ALA A 589 5.08 -25.84 -20.12
N LEU A 590 4.48 -25.10 -19.17
CA LEU A 590 3.85 -25.66 -17.97
C LEU A 590 2.69 -26.61 -18.32
N ARG A 591 1.87 -26.26 -19.31
CA ARG A 591 0.80 -27.15 -19.80
C ARG A 591 1.35 -28.39 -20.50
N ALA A 592 2.45 -28.24 -21.26
CA ALA A 592 3.12 -29.38 -21.88
C ALA A 592 3.72 -30.31 -20.82
N TRP A 593 4.28 -29.75 -19.75
CA TRP A 593 4.81 -30.47 -18.60
C TRP A 593 3.72 -31.23 -17.85
N ALA A 594 2.58 -30.59 -17.59
CA ALA A 594 1.40 -31.22 -17.01
C ALA A 594 0.91 -32.43 -17.81
N ARG A 595 0.96 -32.35 -19.15
CA ARG A 595 0.61 -33.47 -20.04
C ARG A 595 1.68 -34.57 -20.08
N ALA A 596 2.96 -34.20 -20.10
CA ALA A 596 4.06 -35.15 -20.17
C ALA A 596 4.15 -36.02 -18.90
N GLY A 597 3.84 -35.44 -17.74
CA GLY A 597 3.78 -36.16 -16.48
C GLY A 597 5.13 -36.57 -15.90
N ASP A 598 6.23 -36.09 -16.48
CA ASP A 598 7.59 -36.22 -15.97
C ASP A 598 7.95 -34.96 -15.16
N PRO A 599 8.08 -35.06 -13.82
CA PRO A 599 8.47 -33.93 -12.97
C PRO A 599 9.79 -33.26 -13.38
N GLY A 600 10.71 -34.02 -13.97
CA GLY A 600 12.02 -33.56 -14.43
C GLY A 600 12.00 -32.73 -15.72
N ALA A 601 10.91 -32.74 -16.47
CA ALA A 601 10.91 -32.26 -17.86
C ALA A 601 10.74 -30.73 -18.03
N LEU A 602 10.30 -29.99 -17.01
CA LEU A 602 9.96 -28.55 -17.18
C LEU A 602 11.13 -27.69 -17.67
N PRO A 603 12.38 -27.82 -17.19
CA PRO A 603 13.47 -26.97 -17.65
C PRO A 603 13.79 -27.16 -19.13
N ALA A 604 13.82 -28.43 -19.58
CA ALA A 604 14.00 -28.76 -20.98
C ALA A 604 12.81 -28.30 -21.85
N LEU A 605 11.58 -28.42 -21.34
CA LEU A 605 10.38 -27.91 -22.03
C LEU A 605 10.40 -26.39 -22.12
N ALA A 606 10.69 -25.68 -21.04
CA ALA A 606 10.78 -24.22 -21.04
C ALA A 606 11.83 -23.74 -22.04
N ALA A 607 13.05 -24.31 -21.99
CA ALA A 607 14.11 -23.99 -22.95
C ALA A 607 13.65 -24.21 -24.41
N ARG A 608 13.08 -25.38 -24.71
CA ARG A 608 12.57 -25.71 -26.05
C ARG A 608 11.46 -24.78 -26.52
N PHE A 609 10.55 -24.37 -25.65
CA PHE A 609 9.44 -23.47 -26.00
C PHE A 609 9.93 -22.03 -26.23
N PHE A 610 10.90 -21.56 -25.44
CA PHE A 610 11.57 -20.28 -25.70
C PHE A 610 12.41 -20.32 -26.99
N ASP A 611 13.08 -21.42 -27.30
CA ASP A 611 13.77 -21.61 -28.58
C ASP A 611 12.79 -21.61 -29.76
N ALA A 612 11.61 -22.23 -29.60
CA ALA A 612 10.56 -22.20 -30.61
C ALA A 612 10.02 -20.76 -30.82
N LEU A 613 9.79 -20.00 -29.75
CA LEU A 613 9.38 -18.59 -29.85
C LEU A 613 10.43 -17.80 -30.64
N VAL A 614 11.71 -17.91 -30.28
CA VAL A 614 12.80 -17.19 -30.97
C VAL A 614 12.93 -17.64 -32.42
N GLY A 615 12.86 -18.94 -32.70
CA GLY A 615 12.93 -19.51 -34.04
C GLY A 615 11.80 -19.04 -34.95
N THR A 616 10.55 -19.01 -34.45
CA THR A 616 9.39 -18.50 -35.22
C THR A 616 9.47 -17.01 -35.54
N LEU A 617 10.16 -16.22 -34.71
CA LEU A 617 10.39 -14.79 -34.95
C LEU A 617 11.60 -14.54 -35.88
N ALA A 618 12.53 -15.49 -35.97
CA ALA A 618 13.75 -15.40 -36.76
C ALA A 618 13.62 -16.00 -38.18
N ASP A 619 12.62 -16.84 -38.42
CA ASP A 619 12.32 -17.44 -39.72
C ASP A 619 11.07 -16.78 -40.34
N PRO A 620 11.21 -15.81 -41.27
CA PRO A 620 10.08 -15.18 -41.95
C PRO A 620 9.40 -16.10 -42.98
N THR A 621 9.96 -17.30 -43.19
CA THR A 621 9.60 -18.23 -44.27
C THR A 621 9.09 -19.56 -43.72
N GLY A 622 8.08 -19.50 -42.86
CA GLY A 622 7.22 -20.67 -42.62
C GLY A 622 6.40 -20.97 -43.87
N ASP A 623 6.87 -21.90 -44.69
CA ASP A 623 6.22 -22.42 -45.90
C ASP A 623 4.74 -22.80 -45.60
N VAL A 624 3.80 -21.93 -46.00
CA VAL A 624 2.40 -22.30 -46.13
C VAL A 624 2.28 -23.01 -47.48
N HIS A 625 2.45 -24.33 -47.48
CA HIS A 625 2.02 -25.14 -48.63
C HIS A 625 0.51 -24.96 -48.83
N PRO A 626 0.06 -24.39 -49.96
CA PRO A 626 -1.34 -24.49 -50.33
C PRO A 626 -1.55 -25.91 -50.85
N THR A 627 -2.36 -26.71 -50.15
CA THR A 627 -2.88 -27.95 -50.73
C THR A 627 -3.67 -27.62 -51.98
N SER A 628 -3.04 -27.80 -53.13
CA SER A 628 -3.64 -27.71 -54.45
C SER A 628 -4.72 -28.77 -54.63
N GLY A 629 -5.90 -28.30 -55.04
CA GLY A 629 -7.02 -28.97 -55.67
C GLY A 629 -7.01 -30.50 -55.82
N ASN A 630 -8.04 -31.12 -55.25
CA ASN A 630 -8.67 -32.26 -55.89
C ASN A 630 -9.99 -31.78 -56.53
N THR A 631 -9.90 -31.36 -57.80
CA THR A 631 -11.04 -31.22 -58.69
C THR A 631 -11.69 -32.59 -58.90
N ARG A 632 -12.86 -32.83 -58.31
CA ARG A 632 -13.85 -33.75 -58.91
C ARG A 632 -14.91 -32.93 -59.64
N SER A 633 -14.78 -32.99 -60.95
CA SER A 633 -15.76 -32.57 -61.93
C SER A 633 -17.02 -33.43 -61.80
N THR A 634 -18.18 -32.80 -61.65
CA THR A 634 -19.46 -33.39 -62.06
C THR A 634 -20.17 -32.40 -62.95
N LYS A 635 -20.17 -32.75 -64.25
CA LYS A 635 -20.93 -32.11 -65.33
C LYS A 635 -22.42 -32.15 -65.00
N VAL A 636 -23.11 -31.03 -65.20
CA VAL A 636 -24.52 -31.01 -65.57
C VAL A 636 -24.58 -30.67 -67.06
N VAL A 637 -25.18 -31.56 -67.85
CA VAL A 637 -25.56 -31.33 -69.23
C VAL A 637 -27.09 -31.31 -69.26
N ASN A 638 -27.66 -30.20 -69.73
CA ASN A 638 -29.08 -30.03 -70.08
C ASN A 638 -29.50 -31.10 -71.11
N HIS A 639 -30.73 -31.59 -71.24
CA HIS A 639 -32.06 -30.98 -71.45
C HIS A 639 -33.07 -32.16 -71.63
N PRO A 640 -34.39 -31.97 -71.82
CA PRO A 640 -35.16 -30.75 -72.07
C PRO A 640 -35.78 -30.15 -70.81
#